data_AF-A0AAZ1WUW8-F1
#
_entry.id   AF-A0AAZ1WUW8-F1
#
_cell.length_a   1.000
_cell.length_b   1.000
_cell.length_c   1.000
_cell.angle_alpha   90.00
_cell.angle_beta   90.00
_cell.angle_gamma   90.00
#
_symmetry.space_group_name_H-M   'P 1'
#
loop_
_entity.id
_entity.type
_entity.pdbx_description
1 polymer ?
#
loop_
_entity_poly.entity_id
_entity_poly.type
_entity_poly.pdbx_seq_one_letter_code
_entity_poly.pdbx_strand_id
1 'polypeptide(L)'
;MSQMMEKSTENPSEDRASFKSNGSIKSDEKLSTDGGTKLGRLRSFRKSIQHATQNSPLSSVKGSKVTSKSDTPTNESDSAASPPPPSPSLSTDSLATPLKNNQKKEDDEADASFRISKPLTRSKTDPGISKFSNSFMKRGASIRRSLKMVTKKDTDKISTKAISEASVEEDMEEKEEEEVLREEIEDCYVLPSIPLTPLSVMEINKLIETGELEEAHLNLLSLRQEFKQQSESCPDGSAMELATREKDLNLLYGMLRKKVSDIVCDPLSDKKLLLQMARVIQEEEKRLREPGGLKDSWMDAWRESVSAGVQVKVQSVHLDRIEQNSAWLAVHLGLLGEVIVKDLENVKQELRWSYPPSFKVFSTYVRRYNIVVAQHLKKLEQQVTELKDFYGLLDWIVNKYKSERIMGSLSLQPDIQDESTDLQLEENFLEQLREKYCRRMQEELRKIQDRVIELENEEVWKDGKAPEKEDNFPISSFPIDILTSVKSFILNSIKLDAQLEKKVVSSCFEELKQFPNGFEKAFSQHCTSRQPLWTEYRITYINSFTSLKKHMEEYKETCEDGVKGFQKAVDSLIDKLMRDLEDQFKEDVKPYLRRMMTRKWLTNDEDFDQLYSRTKLLSQHCSLMMPPHAKAFASKLHYHVVIEYIGQLMKSNYSCKNRKHEKAATKIRHQWNKLSDLFEDMKSNDEWLYHVGDDLSNIIGQKNTTDIKNHLQPVVQHYPDFRMQAD
;
A
#
# COMPACT_ATOMS: atom_id res chain seq x y z
N MET A 1 5.22 40.67 -51.94
CA MET A 1 4.54 41.98 -51.84
C MET A 1 3.80 41.99 -50.50
N SER A 2 3.91 42.92 -49.56
CA SER A 2 4.84 44.06 -49.28
C SER A 2 4.46 44.61 -47.87
N GLN A 3 5.27 45.29 -47.05
CA GLN A 3 6.71 45.65 -47.02
C GLN A 3 7.09 45.93 -45.52
N MET A 4 8.33 45.75 -45.06
CA MET A 4 9.40 46.78 -44.89
C MET A 4 8.94 48.14 -44.30
N MET A 5 9.62 48.79 -43.34
CA MET A 5 10.91 48.57 -42.62
C MET A 5 10.66 48.65 -41.09
N GLU A 6 11.57 48.48 -40.11
CA GLU A 6 13.05 48.56 -39.98
C GLU A 6 13.55 47.46 -38.98
N LYS A 7 14.82 47.31 -38.55
CA LYS A 7 16.14 47.97 -38.82
C LYS A 7 17.27 46.95 -38.52
N SER A 8 18.41 47.08 -39.20
CA SER A 8 19.68 46.43 -38.81
C SER A 8 20.66 47.48 -38.24
N THR A 9 21.81 47.17 -37.63
CA THR A 9 22.40 45.85 -37.30
C THR A 9 22.73 45.82 -35.76
N GLU A 10 23.88 45.53 -35.15
CA GLU A 10 25.25 45.10 -35.54
C GLU A 10 25.96 44.36 -34.37
N ASN A 11 26.95 43.51 -34.67
CA ASN A 11 27.93 42.95 -33.71
C ASN A 11 29.17 42.50 -34.53
N PRO A 12 30.40 42.57 -33.98
CA PRO A 12 31.22 41.35 -34.03
C PRO A 12 32.24 41.15 -32.87
N SER A 13 32.70 39.89 -32.75
CA SER A 13 34.04 39.42 -32.29
C SER A 13 34.57 39.95 -30.94
N GLU A 14 34.58 39.13 -29.87
CA GLU A 14 35.63 38.15 -29.52
C GLU A 14 36.88 38.75 -28.86
N ASP A 15 37.19 38.33 -27.62
CA ASP A 15 38.57 37.91 -27.27
C ASP A 15 38.57 36.92 -26.09
N ARG A 16 39.73 36.32 -25.79
CA ARG A 16 39.90 35.00 -25.15
C ARG A 16 41.02 35.01 -24.10
N ALA A 17 40.67 35.06 -22.82
CA ALA A 17 41.63 35.02 -21.71
C ALA A 17 41.31 33.92 -20.67
N SER A 18 42.35 33.23 -20.20
CA SER A 18 42.26 32.11 -19.25
C SER A 18 42.74 32.50 -17.85
N PHE A 19 42.13 31.96 -16.80
CA PHE A 19 42.81 31.82 -15.50
C PHE A 19 42.67 30.40 -14.95
N LYS A 20 43.79 29.89 -14.41
CA LYS A 20 43.85 28.66 -13.60
C LYS A 20 43.86 29.05 -12.12
N SER A 21 43.27 28.23 -11.27
CA SER A 21 43.75 28.03 -9.91
C SER A 21 43.60 26.57 -9.51
N ASN A 22 44.52 26.07 -8.67
CA ASN A 22 44.45 24.74 -8.09
C ASN A 22 43.82 24.82 -6.70
N GLY A 23 43.03 23.82 -6.33
CA GLY A 23 42.47 23.68 -4.98
C GLY A 23 42.05 22.24 -4.71
N SER A 24 42.99 21.41 -4.25
CA SER A 24 42.71 20.00 -3.93
C SER A 24 42.36 19.84 -2.46
N ILE A 25 41.18 19.31 -2.18
CA ILE A 25 40.86 18.63 -0.92
C ILE A 25 40.20 17.30 -1.28
N LYS A 26 40.64 16.21 -0.64
CA LYS A 26 39.98 14.90 -0.69
C LYS A 26 39.13 14.71 0.57
N SER A 27 37.97 14.11 0.42
CA SER A 27 37.22 13.48 1.51
C SER A 27 36.47 12.27 0.95
N ASP A 28 37.01 11.07 1.17
CA ASP A 28 36.30 9.83 0.90
C ASP A 28 35.22 9.62 1.97
N GLU A 29 33.94 9.69 1.60
CA GLU A 29 32.84 9.24 2.46
C GLU A 29 31.86 8.37 1.67
N LYS A 30 31.92 7.06 1.90
CA LYS A 30 31.04 6.08 1.25
C LYS A 30 29.67 6.07 1.91
N LEU A 31 28.76 6.91 1.41
CA LEU A 31 27.35 6.81 1.78
C LEU A 31 26.77 5.48 1.25
N SER A 32 26.49 4.54 2.16
CA SER A 32 25.97 3.21 1.82
C SER A 32 24.48 3.29 1.44
N THR A 33 24.17 3.27 0.15
CA THR A 33 22.80 3.41 -0.36
C THR A 33 21.96 2.12 -0.21
N ASP A 34 20.94 2.18 0.64
CA ASP A 34 19.94 1.10 0.85
C ASP A 34 19.10 0.74 -0.42
N GLY A 35 19.28 1.49 -1.52
CA GLY A 35 18.72 1.13 -2.83
C GLY A 35 19.09 -0.30 -3.28
N GLY A 36 20.29 -0.78 -2.94
CA GLY A 36 20.73 -2.15 -3.24
C GLY A 36 19.85 -3.22 -2.58
N THR A 37 19.43 -3.01 -1.33
CA THR A 37 18.59 -3.95 -0.57
C THR A 37 17.20 -4.07 -1.19
N LYS A 38 16.61 -2.94 -1.55
CA LYS A 38 15.27 -2.85 -2.17
C LYS A 38 15.25 -3.38 -3.60
N LEU A 39 16.30 -3.10 -4.38
CA LEU A 39 16.52 -3.66 -5.72
C LEU A 39 16.62 -5.19 -5.68
N GLY A 40 17.40 -5.74 -4.74
CA GLY A 40 17.48 -7.19 -4.51
C GLY A 40 16.14 -7.79 -4.13
N ARG A 41 15.35 -7.11 -3.29
CA ARG A 41 14.04 -7.60 -2.84
C ARG A 41 13.01 -7.66 -3.97
N LEU A 42 12.93 -6.64 -4.84
CA LEU A 42 12.04 -6.65 -6.02
C LEU A 42 12.48 -7.69 -7.05
N ARG A 43 13.78 -7.79 -7.38
CA ARG A 43 14.28 -8.84 -8.28
C ARG A 43 14.07 -10.26 -7.72
N SER A 44 14.17 -10.44 -6.40
CA SER A 44 13.84 -11.71 -5.73
C SER A 44 12.33 -11.99 -5.75
N PHE A 45 11.49 -10.96 -5.65
CA PHE A 45 10.03 -11.08 -5.68
C PHE A 45 9.53 -11.48 -7.07
N ARG A 46 10.00 -10.81 -8.13
CA ARG A 46 9.73 -11.17 -9.53
C ARG A 46 10.05 -12.65 -9.81
N LYS A 47 11.25 -13.11 -9.44
CA LYS A 47 11.66 -14.53 -9.59
C LYS A 47 10.78 -15.48 -8.76
N SER A 48 10.37 -15.07 -7.55
CA SER A 48 9.48 -15.89 -6.71
C SER A 48 8.06 -15.99 -7.27
N ILE A 49 7.57 -14.99 -8.00
CA ILE A 49 6.26 -15.02 -8.66
C ILE A 49 6.33 -15.82 -9.96
N GLN A 50 7.36 -15.62 -10.79
CA GLN A 50 7.57 -16.41 -12.02
C GLN A 50 7.64 -17.92 -11.73
N HIS A 51 8.28 -18.33 -10.62
CA HIS A 51 8.26 -19.73 -10.18
C HIS A 51 6.93 -20.20 -9.56
N ALA A 52 6.05 -19.31 -9.14
CA ALA A 52 4.73 -19.66 -8.60
C ALA A 52 3.66 -19.81 -9.70
N THR A 53 3.68 -18.94 -10.72
CA THR A 53 2.79 -19.04 -11.88
C THR A 53 3.08 -20.29 -12.71
N GLN A 54 4.36 -20.62 -12.93
CA GLN A 54 4.78 -21.86 -13.60
C GLN A 54 4.35 -23.17 -12.92
N ASN A 55 3.89 -23.14 -11.66
CA ASN A 55 3.56 -24.34 -10.86
C ASN A 55 2.07 -24.44 -10.47
N SER A 56 1.18 -23.64 -11.08
CA SER A 56 -0.24 -23.56 -10.70
C SER A 56 -1.18 -23.97 -11.85
N PRO A 57 -1.83 -25.16 -11.82
CA PRO A 57 -2.72 -25.60 -12.90
C PRO A 57 -4.12 -24.96 -12.79
N LEU A 58 -4.43 -24.00 -13.65
CA LEU A 58 -5.73 -23.30 -13.71
C LEU A 58 -6.40 -23.41 -15.09
N SER A 59 -6.99 -24.57 -15.39
CA SER A 59 -7.82 -24.76 -16.58
C SER A 59 -8.92 -25.82 -16.40
N SER A 60 -10.18 -25.39 -16.16
CA SER A 60 -11.41 -26.11 -16.57
C SER A 60 -12.68 -25.36 -16.13
N VAL A 61 -13.07 -24.29 -16.82
CA VAL A 61 -14.46 -23.78 -16.72
C VAL A 61 -15.33 -24.60 -17.67
N LYS A 62 -16.10 -25.54 -17.11
CA LYS A 62 -16.97 -26.44 -17.87
C LYS A 62 -18.32 -25.75 -18.12
N GLY A 63 -18.67 -25.50 -19.37
CA GLY A 63 -19.85 -24.70 -19.73
C GLY A 63 -21.17 -25.28 -19.25
N SER A 64 -21.93 -24.50 -18.47
CA SER A 64 -23.26 -24.87 -17.99
C SER A 64 -24.33 -24.63 -19.06
N LYS A 65 -25.06 -25.70 -19.39
CA LYS A 65 -26.14 -25.70 -20.39
C LYS A 65 -27.45 -25.17 -19.78
N VAL A 66 -27.89 -23.99 -20.18
CA VAL A 66 -29.22 -23.46 -19.84
C VAL A 66 -30.26 -23.96 -20.85
N THR A 67 -31.41 -24.39 -20.35
CA THR A 67 -32.55 -24.86 -21.16
C THR A 67 -33.63 -23.79 -21.26
N SER A 68 -33.95 -23.34 -22.46
CA SER A 68 -35.24 -22.70 -22.79
C SER A 68 -36.24 -23.76 -23.25
N LYS A 69 -37.54 -23.50 -23.09
CA LYS A 69 -38.61 -24.46 -23.42
C LYS A 69 -39.88 -23.73 -23.86
N SER A 70 -40.27 -23.99 -25.12
CA SER A 70 -41.58 -23.72 -25.76
C SER A 70 -42.05 -22.24 -25.79
N ASP A 71 -42.98 -21.79 -26.64
CA ASP A 71 -44.00 -22.51 -27.42
C ASP A 71 -43.97 -22.30 -28.96
N THR A 72 -44.52 -23.30 -29.66
CA THR A 72 -44.88 -23.39 -31.11
C THR A 72 -46.29 -22.81 -31.38
N PRO A 73 -46.86 -22.73 -32.62
CA PRO A 73 -46.60 -23.46 -33.89
C PRO A 73 -46.40 -22.52 -35.12
N THR A 74 -46.28 -22.91 -36.41
CA THR A 74 -46.92 -23.98 -37.24
C THR A 74 -46.09 -24.41 -38.47
N ASN A 75 -46.35 -25.64 -38.96
CA ASN A 75 -46.21 -26.17 -40.35
C ASN A 75 -44.79 -26.20 -41.03
N GLU A 76 -44.40 -27.18 -41.87
CA GLU A 76 -44.92 -28.52 -42.24
C GLU A 76 -43.83 -29.33 -43.00
N SER A 77 -44.11 -30.60 -43.35
CA SER A 77 -43.40 -31.46 -44.34
C SER A 77 -42.08 -32.17 -43.97
N ASP A 78 -42.22 -33.37 -43.40
CA ASP A 78 -41.54 -34.65 -43.69
C ASP A 78 -40.25 -34.73 -44.54
N SER A 79 -39.23 -35.47 -44.05
CA SER A 79 -38.87 -36.80 -44.62
C SER A 79 -37.70 -37.57 -43.92
N ALA A 80 -38.00 -38.83 -43.59
CA ALA A 80 -37.18 -40.04 -43.35
C ALA A 80 -35.61 -40.06 -43.22
N ALA A 81 -35.17 -40.65 -42.09
CA ALA A 81 -34.21 -41.78 -41.93
C ALA A 81 -32.68 -41.69 -42.27
N SER A 82 -31.86 -41.83 -41.21
CA SER A 82 -30.76 -42.84 -40.94
C SER A 82 -29.84 -43.41 -42.05
N PRO A 83 -28.63 -43.95 -41.72
CA PRO A 83 -27.64 -43.63 -40.66
C PRO A 83 -26.17 -43.52 -41.22
N PRO A 84 -25.11 -43.25 -40.39
CA PRO A 84 -23.75 -43.03 -40.90
C PRO A 84 -22.80 -44.26 -40.84
N PRO A 85 -21.78 -44.31 -41.73
CA PRO A 85 -20.53 -45.05 -41.49
C PRO A 85 -19.29 -44.17 -41.85
N PRO A 86 -18.03 -44.66 -42.01
CA PRO A 86 -17.03 -44.46 -40.94
C PRO A 86 -15.66 -43.91 -41.41
N SER A 87 -14.74 -43.73 -40.46
CA SER A 87 -13.32 -43.45 -40.73
C SER A 87 -12.58 -44.67 -41.34
N PRO A 88 -11.69 -44.50 -42.32
CA PRO A 88 -10.70 -45.50 -42.71
C PRO A 88 -9.40 -45.36 -41.88
N SER A 89 -8.53 -46.37 -41.91
CA SER A 89 -7.23 -46.37 -41.24
C SER A 89 -6.18 -47.14 -42.04
N LEU A 90 -4.93 -46.68 -41.95
CA LEU A 90 -3.68 -47.41 -42.21
C LEU A 90 -3.33 -47.84 -43.65
N SER A 91 -2.01 -48.04 -43.81
CA SER A 91 -1.28 -48.84 -44.81
C SER A 91 -0.71 -48.11 -46.02
N THR A 92 0.52 -48.36 -46.48
CA THR A 92 1.75 -48.94 -45.88
C THR A 92 2.93 -48.53 -46.80
N ASP A 93 4.16 -48.97 -46.46
CA ASP A 93 5.27 -49.19 -47.40
C ASP A 93 6.04 -47.98 -47.97
N SER A 94 7.32 -48.11 -48.34
CA SER A 94 8.44 -48.94 -47.83
C SER A 94 9.71 -48.55 -48.61
N LEU A 95 10.87 -48.43 -47.93
CA LEU A 95 12.21 -48.88 -48.39
C LEU A 95 13.32 -48.36 -47.44
N ALA A 96 14.50 -49.00 -47.49
CA ALA A 96 15.40 -49.03 -46.32
C ALA A 96 16.91 -49.02 -46.62
N THR A 97 17.64 -48.09 -45.97
CA THR A 97 19.05 -48.26 -45.48
C THR A 97 20.15 -48.43 -46.57
N PRO A 98 21.45 -48.74 -46.30
CA PRO A 98 22.19 -48.87 -45.02
C PRO A 98 23.63 -48.26 -44.97
N LEU A 99 24.35 -48.45 -43.83
CA LEU A 99 25.81 -48.29 -43.58
C LEU A 99 26.33 -46.82 -43.44
N LYS A 100 27.39 -46.41 -42.69
CA LYS A 100 28.31 -46.94 -41.62
C LYS A 100 29.11 -45.72 -41.03
N ASN A 101 30.07 -45.72 -40.05
CA ASN A 101 30.82 -46.74 -39.28
C ASN A 101 31.41 -46.17 -37.93
N ASN A 102 31.48 -47.00 -36.88
CA ASN A 102 32.54 -47.19 -35.84
C ASN A 102 33.40 -46.07 -35.15
N GLN A 103 33.46 -46.21 -33.79
CA GLN A 103 34.64 -46.16 -32.87
C GLN A 103 35.23 -44.78 -32.42
N LYS A 104 35.84 -44.60 -31.23
CA LYS A 104 36.34 -45.54 -30.17
C LYS A 104 36.59 -44.89 -28.77
N LYS A 105 36.43 -45.67 -27.67
CA LYS A 105 37.16 -45.72 -26.35
C LYS A 105 37.34 -44.42 -25.49
N GLU A 106 37.19 -44.41 -24.14
CA GLU A 106 37.89 -45.13 -23.02
C GLU A 106 39.37 -44.65 -22.84
N ASP A 107 39.99 -44.44 -21.67
CA ASP A 107 39.83 -44.83 -20.23
C ASP A 107 40.37 -43.67 -19.30
N ASP A 108 40.76 -43.84 -18.02
CA ASP A 108 40.01 -44.03 -16.74
C ASP A 108 40.96 -43.69 -15.51
N GLU A 109 40.54 -43.89 -14.26
CA GLU A 109 41.30 -43.85 -12.96
C GLU A 109 41.85 -42.47 -12.45
N ALA A 110 41.60 -42.01 -11.21
CA ALA A 110 42.04 -42.43 -9.84
C ALA A 110 43.38 -41.77 -9.39
N ASP A 111 43.76 -41.59 -8.11
CA ASP A 111 43.24 -41.95 -6.77
C ASP A 111 43.73 -40.90 -5.71
N ALA A 112 43.52 -41.18 -4.42
CA ALA A 112 44.32 -40.81 -3.23
C ALA A 112 43.67 -39.88 -2.20
N SER A 113 43.38 -40.45 -1.03
CA SER A 113 42.83 -39.78 0.15
C SER A 113 43.90 -39.40 1.19
N PHE A 114 43.62 -38.38 2.02
CA PHE A 114 44.25 -38.24 3.34
C PHE A 114 43.26 -37.74 4.41
N ARG A 115 43.50 -38.13 5.67
CA ARG A 115 42.76 -37.76 6.91
C ARG A 115 43.78 -37.28 7.98
N ILE A 116 43.29 -36.98 9.19
CA ILE A 116 44.06 -36.63 10.43
C ILE A 116 44.42 -35.13 10.46
N SER A 117 44.28 -34.33 11.53
CA SER A 117 43.91 -34.53 12.97
C SER A 117 43.22 -33.28 13.60
N LYS A 118 42.58 -33.44 14.77
CA LYS A 118 42.28 -32.35 15.75
C LYS A 118 43.43 -32.18 16.76
N PRO A 119 43.62 -30.98 17.35
CA PRO A 119 43.26 -30.77 18.78
C PRO A 119 42.51 -29.43 19.02
N LEU A 120 41.43 -29.36 19.81
CA LEU A 120 41.28 -29.35 21.28
C LEU A 120 41.45 -27.97 21.98
N THR A 121 40.32 -27.46 22.49
CA THR A 121 40.12 -26.61 23.70
C THR A 121 40.90 -25.30 23.93
N ARG A 122 40.15 -24.19 23.98
CA ARG A 122 40.02 -23.37 25.21
C ARG A 122 38.65 -22.68 25.29
N SER A 123 38.22 -22.31 26.48
CA SER A 123 36.85 -21.89 26.81
C SER A 123 36.70 -20.40 27.14
N LYS A 124 35.50 -19.83 26.91
CA LYS A 124 34.88 -18.80 27.77
C LYS A 124 33.37 -18.66 27.51
N THR A 125 32.62 -18.57 28.62
CA THR A 125 31.23 -18.13 28.83
C THR A 125 31.01 -16.66 28.43
N ASP A 126 29.81 -16.10 28.21
CA ASP A 126 28.41 -16.62 28.06
C ASP A 126 27.58 -15.55 27.29
N PRO A 127 26.27 -15.34 27.57
CA PRO A 127 25.08 -15.82 26.85
C PRO A 127 24.76 -14.98 25.57
N GLY A 128 23.73 -15.20 24.75
CA GLY A 128 22.60 -16.12 24.82
C GLY A 128 21.23 -15.39 24.76
N ILE A 129 20.82 -14.93 23.57
CA ILE A 129 19.43 -14.66 23.13
C ILE A 129 19.45 -14.36 21.62
N SER A 130 18.69 -15.12 20.82
CA SER A 130 18.09 -14.74 19.51
C SER A 130 17.64 -15.97 18.70
N LYS A 131 16.33 -16.25 18.66
CA LYS A 131 15.61 -17.01 17.61
C LYS A 131 14.12 -17.19 17.94
N PHE A 132 13.34 -16.13 17.75
CA PHE A 132 11.88 -16.22 17.60
C PHE A 132 11.42 -15.43 16.37
N SER A 133 11.71 -16.00 15.20
CA SER A 133 11.14 -15.59 13.92
C SER A 133 11.22 -16.78 12.96
N ASN A 134 10.08 -17.12 12.33
CA ASN A 134 9.75 -18.30 11.50
C ASN A 134 9.08 -19.49 12.20
N SER A 135 7.77 -19.68 11.94
CA SER A 135 7.07 -20.96 11.68
C SER A 135 5.60 -20.95 12.14
N PHE A 136 4.70 -20.32 11.38
CA PHE A 136 3.24 -20.54 11.52
C PHE A 136 2.52 -20.60 10.16
N MET A 137 2.60 -21.76 9.51
CA MET A 137 1.60 -22.24 8.54
C MET A 137 1.52 -23.77 8.60
N LYS A 138 0.29 -24.30 8.45
CA LYS A 138 -0.11 -25.69 8.82
C LYS A 138 -0.11 -25.87 10.36
N ARG A 139 -0.99 -26.68 10.96
CA ARG A 139 -1.88 -27.73 10.42
C ARG A 139 -3.18 -27.79 11.27
N GLY A 140 -4.27 -28.34 10.72
CA GLY A 140 -5.52 -28.57 11.47
C GLY A 140 -5.88 -30.05 11.65
N ALA A 141 -6.99 -30.27 12.36
CA ALA A 141 -7.77 -31.50 12.53
C ALA A 141 -7.34 -32.54 13.60
N SER A 142 -8.38 -33.21 14.13
CA SER A 142 -8.44 -34.23 15.22
C SER A 142 -8.07 -33.75 16.63
N ILE A 143 -8.92 -33.70 17.67
CA ILE A 143 -10.18 -34.39 18.09
C ILE A 143 -9.98 -35.71 18.87
N ARG A 144 -10.63 -35.74 20.06
CA ARG A 144 -11.13 -36.86 20.91
C ARG A 144 -10.27 -37.47 22.04
N ARG A 145 -10.99 -37.70 23.16
CA ARG A 145 -10.69 -38.43 24.42
C ARG A 145 -9.79 -37.70 25.44
N SER A 146 -10.07 -37.74 26.76
CA SER A 146 -11.30 -38.12 27.48
C SER A 146 -11.24 -37.71 28.97
N LEU A 147 -12.39 -37.36 29.55
CA LEU A 147 -12.57 -37.18 31.01
C LEU A 147 -12.27 -38.46 31.80
N LYS A 148 -11.59 -38.34 32.96
CA LYS A 148 -12.08 -38.91 34.24
C LYS A 148 -11.35 -38.35 35.49
N MET A 149 -11.94 -38.65 36.65
CA MET A 149 -11.69 -38.03 37.97
C MET A 149 -11.17 -39.04 39.01
N VAL A 150 -10.53 -38.50 40.06
CA VAL A 150 -10.52 -39.00 41.47
C VAL A 150 -9.77 -40.31 41.81
N THR A 151 -8.61 -40.16 42.47
CA THR A 151 -8.20 -40.68 43.82
C THR A 151 -6.69 -40.38 43.99
N LYS A 152 -6.18 -39.68 45.02
CA LYS A 152 -6.29 -39.74 46.50
C LYS A 152 -5.32 -40.75 47.14
N LYS A 153 -4.30 -40.23 47.86
CA LYS A 153 -3.78 -40.63 49.20
C LYS A 153 -2.23 -40.71 49.32
N ASP A 154 -1.68 -39.79 50.12
CA ASP A 154 -0.45 -39.81 50.96
C ASP A 154 0.91 -40.14 50.27
N THR A 155 2.09 -39.89 50.86
CA THR A 155 2.46 -39.46 52.24
C THR A 155 3.66 -38.49 52.22
N ASP A 156 3.82 -37.72 53.30
CA ASP A 156 4.87 -36.73 53.50
C ASP A 156 6.32 -37.24 53.44
N LYS A 157 7.23 -36.31 53.09
CA LYS A 157 8.48 -36.17 53.84
C LYS A 157 8.93 -34.72 53.90
N ILE A 158 8.61 -34.08 55.03
CA ILE A 158 9.00 -32.71 55.35
C ILE A 158 10.52 -32.62 55.43
N SER A 159 11.11 -31.65 54.72
CA SER A 159 12.45 -31.15 54.96
C SER A 159 12.33 -29.83 55.69
N THR A 160 12.44 -29.84 57.03
CA THR A 160 12.36 -28.65 57.87
C THR A 160 13.52 -27.69 57.57
N LYS A 161 13.27 -26.72 56.69
CA LYS A 161 14.00 -25.45 56.70
C LYS A 161 13.19 -24.51 57.61
N ALA A 162 13.79 -24.04 58.70
CA ALA A 162 13.11 -23.12 59.61
C ALA A 162 12.74 -21.84 58.85
N ILE A 163 11.44 -21.58 58.78
CA ILE A 163 10.91 -20.23 58.53
C ILE A 163 10.96 -19.54 59.89
N SER A 164 11.47 -18.31 59.94
CA SER A 164 11.43 -17.47 61.14
C SER A 164 9.98 -17.17 61.50
N GLU A 165 9.59 -17.45 62.75
CA GLU A 165 8.24 -17.15 63.24
C GLU A 165 7.95 -15.64 63.11
N ALA A 166 8.94 -14.79 63.41
CA ALA A 166 8.91 -13.34 63.14
C ALA A 166 8.49 -12.97 61.70
N SER A 167 8.95 -13.68 60.67
CA SER A 167 8.59 -13.40 59.26
C SER A 167 7.24 -14.01 58.82
N VAL A 168 6.49 -14.56 59.76
CA VAL A 168 5.08 -14.95 59.61
C VAL A 168 4.21 -14.08 60.51
N GLU A 169 4.74 -13.63 61.65
CA GLU A 169 4.14 -12.63 62.53
C GLU A 169 4.11 -11.25 61.84
N GLU A 170 5.22 -10.75 61.28
CA GLU A 170 5.29 -9.54 60.43
C GLU A 170 4.28 -9.64 59.26
N ASP A 171 4.24 -10.80 58.59
CA ASP A 171 3.34 -11.08 57.46
C ASP A 171 1.85 -11.23 57.91
N MET A 172 1.56 -11.32 59.20
CA MET A 172 0.20 -11.24 59.75
C MET A 172 -0.13 -9.83 60.27
N GLU A 173 0.80 -9.18 60.97
CA GLU A 173 0.64 -7.81 61.47
C GLU A 173 0.42 -6.82 60.31
N GLU A 174 1.18 -6.91 59.21
CA GLU A 174 0.93 -6.11 57.99
C GLU A 174 -0.49 -6.36 57.40
N LYS A 175 -1.06 -7.57 57.56
CA LYS A 175 -2.41 -7.89 57.07
C LYS A 175 -3.50 -7.40 58.01
N GLU A 176 -3.29 -7.46 59.33
CA GLU A 176 -4.21 -6.88 60.32
C GLU A 176 -4.20 -5.34 60.23
N GLU A 177 -3.04 -4.70 60.08
CA GLU A 177 -2.96 -3.25 59.78
C GLU A 177 -3.62 -2.91 58.44
N GLU A 178 -3.49 -3.73 57.41
CA GLU A 178 -4.21 -3.53 56.15
C GLU A 178 -5.73 -3.67 56.27
N GLU A 179 -6.27 -4.61 57.05
CA GLU A 179 -7.72 -4.70 57.27
C GLU A 179 -8.25 -3.53 58.10
N VAL A 180 -7.55 -3.12 59.16
CA VAL A 180 -7.90 -1.92 59.96
C VAL A 180 -7.87 -0.65 59.10
N LEU A 181 -6.86 -0.49 58.23
CA LEU A 181 -6.79 0.65 57.30
C LEU A 181 -7.91 0.61 56.24
N ARG A 182 -8.40 -0.57 55.84
CA ARG A 182 -9.56 -0.69 54.94
C ARG A 182 -10.86 -0.28 55.63
N GLU A 183 -11.06 -0.67 56.89
CA GLU A 183 -12.19 -0.19 57.70
C GLU A 183 -12.14 1.35 57.88
N GLU A 184 -10.98 1.92 58.22
CA GLU A 184 -10.75 3.38 58.30
C GLU A 184 -10.93 4.16 56.97
N ILE A 185 -11.07 3.45 55.84
CA ILE A 185 -11.26 4.00 54.48
C ILE A 185 -12.71 3.92 54.00
N GLU A 186 -13.49 2.95 54.50
CA GLU A 186 -14.94 2.89 54.25
C GLU A 186 -15.73 3.75 55.25
N ASP A 187 -15.19 4.01 56.44
CA ASP A 187 -15.88 4.76 57.49
C ASP A 187 -15.91 6.29 57.25
N CYS A 188 -16.92 6.97 57.80
CA CYS A 188 -17.13 8.41 57.57
C CYS A 188 -16.16 9.28 58.38
N TYR A 189 -15.00 9.65 57.79
CA TYR A 189 -14.01 10.53 58.43
C TYR A 189 -14.63 11.78 59.09
N VAL A 190 -14.40 11.90 60.40
CA VAL A 190 -14.76 13.05 61.23
C VAL A 190 -13.48 13.84 61.55
N LEU A 191 -13.46 15.12 61.19
CA LEU A 191 -12.34 16.01 61.48
C LEU A 191 -12.08 16.11 63.01
N PRO A 192 -10.85 15.87 63.49
CA PRO A 192 -10.48 16.12 64.89
C PRO A 192 -10.68 17.57 65.33
N SER A 193 -10.70 17.81 66.65
CA SER A 193 -10.91 19.15 67.20
C SER A 193 -9.81 20.13 66.75
N ILE A 194 -10.21 21.17 66.01
CA ILE A 194 -9.31 22.25 65.55
C ILE A 194 -8.63 22.91 66.77
N PRO A 195 -7.29 23.09 66.78
CA PRO A 195 -6.58 23.76 67.86
C PRO A 195 -7.08 25.19 68.11
N LEU A 196 -7.26 25.56 69.38
CA LEU A 196 -7.72 26.89 69.79
C LEU A 196 -6.69 28.00 69.56
N THR A 197 -5.42 27.64 69.39
CA THR A 197 -4.31 28.52 69.01
C THR A 197 -3.47 27.79 67.96
N PRO A 198 -3.21 28.39 66.79
CA PRO A 198 -2.39 27.77 65.75
C PRO A 198 -0.90 27.79 66.12
N LEU A 199 -0.16 26.79 65.61
CA LEU A 199 1.30 26.86 65.50
C LEU A 199 1.76 28.01 64.57
N SER A 200 3.02 28.41 64.68
CA SER A 200 3.57 29.45 63.80
C SER A 200 3.68 29.00 62.34
N VAL A 201 3.71 29.96 61.41
CA VAL A 201 3.86 29.71 59.96
C VAL A 201 5.08 28.83 59.65
N MET A 202 6.18 28.98 60.39
CA MET A 202 7.38 28.15 60.20
C MET A 202 7.20 26.71 60.72
N GLU A 203 6.48 26.52 61.82
CA GLU A 203 6.19 25.19 62.38
C GLU A 203 5.20 24.42 61.49
N ILE A 204 4.15 25.09 61.00
CA ILE A 204 3.20 24.47 60.05
C ILE A 204 3.91 24.12 58.74
N ASN A 205 4.78 24.97 58.21
CA ASN A 205 5.60 24.60 57.05
C ASN A 205 6.47 23.36 57.34
N LYS A 206 7.08 23.28 58.52
CA LYS A 206 7.88 22.12 58.91
C LYS A 206 7.04 20.82 58.95
N LEU A 207 5.79 20.87 59.44
CA LEU A 207 4.86 19.73 59.42
C LEU A 207 4.51 19.31 57.98
N ILE A 208 4.31 20.27 57.06
CA ILE A 208 4.12 20.00 55.62
C ILE A 208 5.37 19.35 55.02
N GLU A 209 6.56 19.87 55.34
CA GLU A 209 7.84 19.33 54.86
C GLU A 209 8.09 17.90 55.35
N THR A 210 7.85 17.60 56.63
CA THR A 210 7.99 16.25 57.21
C THR A 210 6.92 15.28 56.70
N GLY A 211 5.71 15.76 56.41
CA GLY A 211 4.60 14.95 55.88
C GLY A 211 3.50 14.63 56.89
N GLU A 212 3.45 15.32 58.03
CA GLU A 212 2.42 15.18 59.07
C GLU A 212 1.15 15.96 58.64
N LEU A 213 0.51 15.49 57.57
CA LEU A 213 -0.49 16.26 56.81
C LEU A 213 -1.75 16.61 57.60
N GLU A 214 -2.25 15.70 58.45
CA GLU A 214 -3.44 15.95 59.27
C GLU A 214 -3.19 17.05 60.33
N GLU A 215 -2.04 17.03 61.02
CA GLU A 215 -1.69 18.06 62.01
C GLU A 215 -1.36 19.42 61.34
N ALA A 216 -0.66 19.39 60.20
CA ALA A 216 -0.44 20.58 59.38
C ALA A 216 -1.77 21.22 58.96
N HIS A 217 -2.74 20.41 58.50
CA HIS A 217 -4.06 20.87 58.06
C HIS A 217 -4.90 21.42 59.21
N LEU A 218 -4.93 20.77 60.38
CA LEU A 218 -5.64 21.25 61.57
C LEU A 218 -5.15 22.62 62.03
N ASN A 219 -3.83 22.84 62.02
CA ASN A 219 -3.25 24.15 62.33
C ASN A 219 -3.53 25.21 61.24
N LEU A 220 -3.55 24.80 59.96
CA LEU A 220 -3.98 25.66 58.84
C LEU A 220 -5.45 26.10 58.96
N LEU A 221 -6.34 25.21 59.39
CA LEU A 221 -7.74 25.55 59.69
C LEU A 221 -7.86 26.52 60.87
N SER A 222 -7.02 26.36 61.90
CA SER A 222 -6.94 27.27 63.04
C SER A 222 -6.51 28.70 62.61
N LEU A 223 -5.42 28.83 61.83
CA LEU A 223 -5.02 30.12 61.21
C LEU A 223 -6.15 30.73 60.36
N ARG A 224 -6.85 29.92 59.56
CA ARG A 224 -7.98 30.35 58.73
C ARG A 224 -9.16 30.82 59.58
N GLN A 225 -9.36 30.27 60.78
CA GLN A 225 -10.38 30.72 61.73
C GLN A 225 -9.98 32.04 62.42
N GLU A 226 -8.73 32.20 62.85
CA GLU A 226 -8.22 33.48 63.37
C GLU A 226 -8.35 34.60 62.31
N PHE A 227 -7.95 34.32 61.07
CA PHE A 227 -8.02 35.28 59.96
C PHE A 227 -9.46 35.77 59.70
N LYS A 228 -10.45 34.86 59.71
CA LYS A 228 -11.88 35.22 59.63
C LYS A 228 -12.29 36.12 60.79
N GLN A 229 -12.02 35.71 62.03
CA GLN A 229 -12.40 36.48 63.23
C GLN A 229 -11.77 37.88 63.25
N GLN A 230 -10.52 38.03 62.81
CA GLN A 230 -9.83 39.32 62.70
C GLN A 230 -10.46 40.19 61.59
N SER A 231 -10.77 39.60 60.42
CA SER A 231 -11.46 40.29 59.33
C SER A 231 -12.90 40.71 59.67
N GLU A 232 -13.57 40.01 60.57
CA GLU A 232 -14.93 40.34 61.04
C GLU A 232 -14.95 41.34 62.20
N SER A 233 -13.94 41.30 63.09
CA SER A 233 -13.91 42.12 64.31
C SER A 233 -13.31 43.52 64.15
N CYS A 234 -12.45 43.76 63.14
CA CYS A 234 -11.85 45.10 62.97
C CYS A 234 -11.49 45.42 61.49
N PRO A 235 -12.44 45.96 60.70
CA PRO A 235 -12.20 46.29 59.28
C PRO A 235 -11.12 47.36 59.03
N ASP A 236 -10.92 48.29 59.98
CA ASP A 236 -9.84 49.30 59.96
C ASP A 236 -8.56 48.81 60.67
N GLY A 237 -8.57 47.61 61.26
CA GLY A 237 -7.37 46.95 61.78
C GLY A 237 -6.40 46.66 60.63
N SER A 238 -5.12 47.00 60.80
CA SER A 238 -4.29 47.45 59.66
C SER A 238 -4.35 46.52 58.44
N ALA A 239 -4.84 47.04 57.32
CA ALA A 239 -5.04 46.26 56.10
C ALA A 239 -3.74 45.61 55.56
N MET A 240 -2.57 46.13 55.99
CA MET A 240 -1.26 45.56 55.69
C MET A 240 -0.97 44.26 56.47
N GLU A 241 -1.43 44.13 57.71
CA GLU A 241 -1.32 42.89 58.52
C GLU A 241 -2.26 41.81 57.99
N LEU A 242 -3.50 42.17 57.64
CA LEU A 242 -4.42 41.23 56.98
C LEU A 242 -3.85 40.77 55.62
N ALA A 243 -3.31 41.68 54.82
CA ALA A 243 -2.70 41.34 53.53
C ALA A 243 -1.33 40.62 53.62
N THR A 244 -0.72 40.53 54.81
CA THR A 244 0.43 39.63 55.05
C THR A 244 -0.06 38.26 55.51
N ARG A 245 -0.98 38.19 56.49
CA ARG A 245 -1.60 36.91 56.89
C ARG A 245 -2.28 36.18 55.73
N GLU A 246 -2.96 36.88 54.83
CA GLU A 246 -3.52 36.27 53.61
C GLU A 246 -2.44 35.67 52.71
N LYS A 247 -1.26 36.30 52.58
CA LYS A 247 -0.14 35.76 51.78
C LYS A 247 0.49 34.56 52.45
N ASP A 248 0.73 34.61 53.75
CA ASP A 248 1.31 33.51 54.52
C ASP A 248 0.38 32.28 54.48
N LEU A 249 -0.93 32.50 54.60
CA LEU A 249 -1.96 31.46 54.52
C LEU A 249 -2.04 30.85 53.11
N ASN A 250 -2.02 31.67 52.05
CA ASN A 250 -1.95 31.19 50.66
C ASN A 250 -0.63 30.46 50.36
N LEU A 251 0.50 30.89 50.95
CA LEU A 251 1.79 30.22 50.83
C LEU A 251 1.75 28.83 51.49
N LEU A 252 1.26 28.73 52.73
CA LEU A 252 1.07 27.45 53.44
C LEU A 252 0.15 26.50 52.68
N TYR A 253 -1.02 26.96 52.21
CA TYR A 253 -1.91 26.15 51.38
C TYR A 253 -1.27 25.75 50.04
N GLY A 254 -0.46 26.63 49.44
CA GLY A 254 0.30 26.33 48.22
C GLY A 254 1.37 25.26 48.43
N MET A 255 2.11 25.32 49.54
CA MET A 255 3.11 24.31 49.90
C MET A 255 2.46 22.98 50.28
N LEU A 256 1.33 22.99 51.00
CA LEU A 256 0.53 21.80 51.27
C LEU A 256 0.01 21.17 49.95
N ARG A 257 -0.58 21.96 49.04
CA ARG A 257 -1.03 21.48 47.73
C ARG A 257 0.13 20.92 46.90
N LYS A 258 1.33 21.50 47.00
CA LYS A 258 2.54 20.95 46.35
C LYS A 258 2.94 19.61 46.97
N LYS A 259 3.04 19.51 48.30
CA LYS A 259 3.38 18.27 49.02
C LYS A 259 2.39 17.15 48.68
N VAL A 260 1.10 17.46 48.61
CA VAL A 260 0.03 16.57 48.12
C VAL A 260 0.29 16.12 46.68
N SER A 261 0.67 17.03 45.77
CA SER A 261 1.01 16.67 44.38
C SER A 261 2.25 15.77 44.29
N ASP A 262 3.29 16.07 45.07
CA ASP A 262 4.52 15.28 45.16
C ASP A 262 4.21 13.85 45.64
N ILE A 263 3.38 13.69 46.69
CA ILE A 263 2.94 12.40 47.24
C ILE A 263 2.11 11.58 46.24
N VAL A 264 1.21 12.22 45.46
CA VAL A 264 0.44 11.53 44.41
C VAL A 264 1.34 11.01 43.26
N CYS A 265 2.47 11.68 43.03
CA CYS A 265 3.39 11.31 41.95
C CYS A 265 4.45 10.28 42.37
N ASP A 266 4.72 10.11 43.66
CA ASP A 266 5.71 9.16 44.18
C ASP A 266 5.13 7.73 44.25
N PRO A 267 5.67 6.75 43.50
CA PRO A 267 5.23 5.36 43.56
C PRO A 267 5.64 4.63 44.86
N LEU A 268 6.40 5.27 45.75
CA LEU A 268 6.80 4.74 47.07
C LEU A 268 6.00 5.34 48.24
N SER A 269 4.96 6.14 47.95
CA SER A 269 4.09 6.74 48.96
C SER A 269 3.37 5.69 49.82
N ASP A 270 3.59 5.76 51.13
CA ASP A 270 2.91 4.97 52.15
C ASP A 270 1.37 5.16 52.11
N LYS A 271 0.65 4.04 52.24
CA LYS A 271 -0.82 3.96 52.30
C LYS A 271 -1.40 4.90 53.37
N LYS A 272 -0.72 5.07 54.51
CA LYS A 272 -1.13 5.97 55.58
C LYS A 272 -1.04 7.45 55.17
N LEU A 273 0.06 7.86 54.54
CA LEU A 273 0.17 9.22 53.98
C LEU A 273 -0.84 9.48 52.86
N LEU A 274 -1.13 8.48 52.02
CA LEU A 274 -2.18 8.58 50.99
C LEU A 274 -3.57 8.80 51.61
N LEU A 275 -3.88 8.11 52.71
CA LEU A 275 -5.13 8.27 53.45
C LEU A 275 -5.23 9.65 54.14
N GLN A 276 -4.18 10.09 54.85
CA GLN A 276 -4.13 11.43 55.45
C GLN A 276 -4.34 12.53 54.40
N MET A 277 -3.64 12.42 53.26
CA MET A 277 -3.81 13.30 52.12
C MET A 277 -5.26 13.30 51.59
N ALA A 278 -5.88 12.13 51.44
CA ALA A 278 -7.25 12.00 50.97
C ALA A 278 -8.26 12.67 51.91
N ARG A 279 -8.08 12.54 53.23
CA ARG A 279 -8.87 13.21 54.27
C ARG A 279 -8.75 14.74 54.18
N VAL A 280 -7.53 15.27 54.05
CA VAL A 280 -7.27 16.71 53.86
C VAL A 280 -7.95 17.24 52.59
N ILE A 281 -7.86 16.51 51.47
CA ILE A 281 -8.53 16.89 50.21
C ILE A 281 -10.05 16.93 50.38
N GLN A 282 -10.66 15.89 50.99
CA GLN A 282 -12.11 15.88 51.25
C GLN A 282 -12.56 17.05 52.13
N GLU A 283 -11.76 17.42 53.13
CA GLU A 283 -12.14 18.41 54.14
C GLU A 283 -12.00 19.86 53.64
N GLU A 284 -11.02 20.14 52.78
CA GLU A 284 -10.95 21.40 52.01
C GLU A 284 -11.99 21.48 50.88
N GLU A 285 -12.32 20.37 50.20
CA GLU A 285 -13.36 20.39 49.15
C GLU A 285 -14.74 20.75 49.75
N LYS A 286 -15.05 20.30 50.98
CA LYS A 286 -16.21 20.77 51.77
C LYS A 286 -16.16 22.28 52.06
N ARG A 287 -14.95 22.86 52.21
CA ARG A 287 -14.69 24.27 52.60
C ARG A 287 -14.34 25.20 51.44
N LEU A 288 -14.51 24.76 50.19
CA LEU A 288 -14.22 25.53 48.98
C LEU A 288 -14.90 26.93 48.95
N ARG A 289 -16.02 27.09 49.67
CA ARG A 289 -16.80 28.34 49.74
C ARG A 289 -16.41 29.26 50.91
N GLU A 290 -15.54 28.84 51.82
CA GLU A 290 -15.18 29.62 53.00
C GLU A 290 -14.01 30.59 52.73
N PRO A 291 -14.03 31.81 53.29
CA PRO A 291 -12.89 32.73 53.23
C PRO A 291 -11.58 32.13 53.76
N GLY A 292 -10.45 32.62 53.25
CA GLY A 292 -9.10 32.25 53.73
C GLY A 292 -8.57 30.89 53.28
N GLY A 293 -9.08 30.32 52.19
CA GLY A 293 -8.52 29.10 51.57
C GLY A 293 -8.34 29.26 50.05
N LEU A 294 -7.67 28.29 49.43
CA LEU A 294 -7.53 28.22 47.97
C LEU A 294 -8.90 28.00 47.30
N LYS A 295 -9.16 28.76 46.22
CA LYS A 295 -10.48 28.81 45.55
C LYS A 295 -10.68 27.71 44.51
N ASP A 296 -9.62 27.07 44.05
CA ASP A 296 -9.68 25.95 43.09
C ASP A 296 -9.90 24.62 43.82
N SER A 297 -10.68 23.73 43.20
CA SER A 297 -10.97 22.39 43.74
C SER A 297 -9.69 21.62 44.06
N TRP A 298 -9.62 21.08 45.28
CA TRP A 298 -8.54 20.19 45.72
C TRP A 298 -8.70 18.82 45.06
N MET A 299 -9.94 18.39 44.80
CA MET A 299 -10.23 17.22 43.99
C MET A 299 -9.74 17.36 42.55
N ASP A 300 -9.80 18.54 41.92
CA ASP A 300 -9.19 18.77 40.60
C ASP A 300 -7.66 18.85 40.65
N ALA A 301 -7.09 19.47 41.70
CA ALA A 301 -5.64 19.48 41.90
C ALA A 301 -5.07 18.05 42.08
N TRP A 302 -5.77 17.20 42.83
CA TRP A 302 -5.45 15.76 42.93
C TRP A 302 -5.58 15.05 41.58
N ARG A 303 -6.70 15.25 40.86
CA ARG A 303 -6.88 14.68 39.52
C ARG A 303 -5.78 15.10 38.55
N GLU A 304 -5.26 16.32 38.64
CA GLU A 304 -4.16 16.80 37.79
C GLU A 304 -2.78 16.30 38.25
N SER A 305 -2.61 16.03 39.54
CA SER A 305 -1.40 15.35 40.05
C SER A 305 -1.34 13.91 39.52
N VAL A 306 -2.47 13.19 39.50
CA VAL A 306 -2.59 11.87 38.82
C VAL A 306 -2.28 11.99 37.32
N SER A 307 -2.75 13.06 36.66
CA SER A 307 -2.44 13.38 35.25
C SER A 307 -0.94 13.53 35.01
N ALA A 308 -0.23 14.24 35.90
CA ALA A 308 1.22 14.43 35.85
C ALA A 308 1.99 13.13 36.10
N GLY A 309 1.62 12.33 37.10
CA GLY A 309 2.22 11.02 37.37
C GLY A 309 2.05 10.06 36.18
N VAL A 310 0.85 9.97 35.60
CA VAL A 310 0.58 9.20 34.37
C VAL A 310 1.40 9.74 33.18
N GLN A 311 1.56 11.06 33.07
CA GLN A 311 2.39 11.68 32.03
C GLN A 311 3.88 11.35 32.17
N VAL A 312 4.43 11.29 33.40
CA VAL A 312 5.81 10.83 33.64
C VAL A 312 5.95 9.35 33.24
N LYS A 313 5.02 8.49 33.65
CA LYS A 313 5.02 7.06 33.26
C LYS A 313 5.02 6.88 31.73
N VAL A 314 4.12 7.56 31.02
CA VAL A 314 4.03 7.50 29.54
C VAL A 314 5.28 8.06 28.85
N GLN A 315 5.91 9.12 29.38
CA GLN A 315 7.15 9.67 28.83
C GLN A 315 8.40 8.84 29.16
N SER A 316 8.36 8.02 30.22
CA SER A 316 9.45 7.10 30.59
C SER A 316 9.51 5.82 29.73
N VAL A 317 8.46 5.52 28.95
CA VAL A 317 8.43 4.35 28.05
C VAL A 317 9.50 4.51 26.97
N HIS A 318 10.42 3.54 26.90
CA HIS A 318 11.55 3.57 25.98
C HIS A 318 11.14 3.86 24.53
N LEU A 319 11.85 4.80 23.89
CA LEU A 319 11.60 5.27 22.54
C LEU A 319 12.94 5.27 21.78
N ASP A 320 13.11 4.32 20.86
CA ASP A 320 14.28 4.28 19.98
C ASP A 320 14.30 5.48 19.02
N ARG A 321 15.51 5.89 18.61
CA ARG A 321 15.64 6.83 17.49
C ARG A 321 15.33 6.15 16.17
N ILE A 322 14.75 6.91 15.24
CA ILE A 322 14.31 6.41 13.92
C ILE A 322 15.49 5.82 13.11
N GLU A 323 16.70 6.37 13.23
CA GLU A 323 17.89 5.86 12.53
C GLU A 323 18.45 4.57 13.16
N GLN A 324 18.08 4.26 14.40
CA GLN A 324 18.60 3.12 15.17
C GLN A 324 17.71 1.88 15.06
N ASN A 325 16.38 2.06 15.03
CA ASN A 325 15.43 0.96 14.92
C ASN A 325 14.37 1.24 13.86
N SER A 326 14.39 0.47 12.76
CA SER A 326 13.37 0.57 11.69
C SER A 326 11.96 0.15 12.11
N ALA A 327 11.76 -0.28 13.37
CA ALA A 327 10.48 -0.60 14.00
C ALA A 327 10.25 0.19 15.31
N TRP A 328 11.00 1.29 15.54
CA TRP A 328 10.95 2.16 16.73
C TRP A 328 9.54 2.35 17.29
N LEU A 329 8.60 2.80 16.45
CA LEU A 329 7.22 3.10 16.84
C LEU A 329 6.43 1.85 17.20
N ALA A 330 6.60 0.76 16.45
CA ALA A 330 5.91 -0.50 16.71
C ALA A 330 6.37 -1.16 18.03
N VAL A 331 7.65 -1.00 18.38
CA VAL A 331 8.20 -1.43 19.68
C VAL A 331 7.69 -0.55 20.80
N HIS A 332 7.82 0.78 20.67
CA HIS A 332 7.36 1.75 21.67
C HIS A 332 5.86 1.62 21.97
N LEU A 333 5.02 1.50 20.94
CA LEU A 333 3.59 1.29 21.10
C LEU A 333 3.24 -0.08 21.75
N GLY A 334 4.10 -1.08 21.62
CA GLY A 334 3.98 -2.34 22.37
C GLY A 334 4.22 -2.12 23.86
N LEU A 335 5.41 -1.59 24.19
CA LEU A 335 5.82 -1.28 25.58
C LEU A 335 4.85 -0.32 26.28
N LEU A 336 4.32 0.67 25.56
CA LEU A 336 3.32 1.60 26.07
C LEU A 336 2.03 0.87 26.49
N GLY A 337 1.58 -0.11 25.69
CA GLY A 337 0.43 -0.94 26.06
C GLY A 337 0.67 -1.78 27.31
N GLU A 338 1.85 -2.40 27.42
CA GLU A 338 2.25 -3.20 28.59
C GLU A 338 2.33 -2.34 29.87
N VAL A 339 2.87 -1.13 29.78
CA VAL A 339 2.95 -0.18 30.92
C VAL A 339 1.56 0.32 31.34
N ILE A 340 0.66 0.62 30.40
CA ILE A 340 -0.73 1.03 30.70
C ILE A 340 -1.47 -0.08 31.46
N VAL A 341 -1.38 -1.33 30.98
CA VAL A 341 -2.06 -2.47 31.62
C VAL A 341 -1.50 -2.70 33.02
N LYS A 342 -0.18 -2.81 33.16
CA LYS A 342 0.45 -3.09 34.46
C LYS A 342 0.14 -1.99 35.49
N ASP A 343 0.10 -0.72 35.09
CA ASP A 343 -0.22 0.36 36.03
C ASP A 343 -1.69 0.33 36.45
N LEU A 344 -2.62 0.08 35.52
CA LEU A 344 -4.04 -0.05 35.84
C LEU A 344 -4.36 -1.31 36.66
N GLU A 345 -3.62 -2.40 36.46
CA GLU A 345 -3.64 -3.57 37.34
C GLU A 345 -3.23 -3.20 38.77
N ASN A 346 -2.12 -2.48 38.95
CA ASN A 346 -1.64 -2.03 40.26
C ASN A 346 -2.61 -1.05 40.93
N VAL A 347 -3.16 -0.11 40.16
CA VAL A 347 -4.15 0.86 40.64
C VAL A 347 -5.42 0.17 41.15
N LYS A 348 -5.82 -0.93 40.50
CA LYS A 348 -6.98 -1.74 40.90
C LYS A 348 -6.69 -2.64 42.11
N GLN A 349 -5.54 -3.30 42.14
CA GLN A 349 -5.20 -4.30 43.17
C GLN A 349 -4.79 -3.66 44.50
N GLU A 350 -4.04 -2.56 44.44
CA GLU A 350 -3.44 -1.91 45.62
C GLU A 350 -3.99 -0.50 45.83
N LEU A 351 -3.69 0.44 44.92
CA LEU A 351 -3.87 1.88 45.15
C LEU A 351 -5.32 2.29 45.43
N ARG A 352 -6.29 1.58 44.84
CA ARG A 352 -7.73 1.74 45.11
C ARG A 352 -8.03 1.73 46.61
N TRP A 353 -7.35 0.86 47.36
CA TRP A 353 -7.59 0.64 48.79
C TRP A 353 -6.77 1.57 49.68
N SER A 354 -6.13 2.60 49.11
CA SER A 354 -5.44 3.68 49.84
C SER A 354 -6.22 5.01 49.79
N TYR A 355 -7.45 5.00 49.26
CA TYR A 355 -8.30 6.18 49.10
C TYR A 355 -9.78 5.85 49.38
N PRO A 356 -10.54 6.77 49.99
CA PRO A 356 -11.99 6.64 50.14
C PRO A 356 -12.72 6.48 48.79
N PRO A 357 -13.83 5.73 48.71
CA PRO A 357 -14.58 5.48 47.47
C PRO A 357 -15.01 6.74 46.69
N SER A 358 -15.14 7.89 47.36
CA SER A 358 -15.46 9.19 46.75
C SER A 358 -14.48 9.63 45.66
N PHE A 359 -13.22 9.18 45.72
CA PHE A 359 -12.18 9.56 44.75
C PHE A 359 -12.33 8.90 43.38
N LYS A 360 -13.01 7.75 43.30
CA LYS A 360 -13.12 6.92 42.08
C LYS A 360 -11.75 6.75 41.39
N VAL A 361 -10.76 6.26 42.14
CA VAL A 361 -9.35 6.22 41.73
C VAL A 361 -9.17 5.55 40.36
N PHE A 362 -9.72 4.34 40.17
CA PHE A 362 -9.59 3.60 38.91
C PHE A 362 -10.16 4.38 37.71
N SER A 363 -11.39 4.90 37.81
CA SER A 363 -12.01 5.78 36.81
C SER A 363 -11.14 6.99 36.47
N THR A 364 -10.58 7.64 37.50
CA THR A 364 -9.69 8.79 37.33
C THR A 364 -8.43 8.40 36.56
N TYR A 365 -7.78 7.29 36.91
CA TYR A 365 -6.59 6.80 36.21
C TYR A 365 -6.90 6.43 34.75
N VAL A 366 -7.97 5.67 34.48
CA VAL A 366 -8.40 5.32 33.10
C VAL A 366 -8.64 6.59 32.28
N ARG A 367 -9.38 7.56 32.81
CA ARG A 367 -9.63 8.84 32.15
C ARG A 367 -8.36 9.64 31.90
N ARG A 368 -7.42 9.67 32.86
CA ARG A 368 -6.13 10.37 32.67
C ARG A 368 -5.24 9.66 31.65
N TYR A 369 -5.20 8.33 31.62
CA TYR A 369 -4.54 7.57 30.54
C TYR A 369 -5.15 7.91 29.16
N ASN A 370 -6.47 7.92 29.02
CA ASN A 370 -7.13 8.28 27.76
C ASN A 370 -6.77 9.68 27.22
N ILE A 371 -6.46 10.63 28.11
CA ILE A 371 -6.03 12.00 27.77
C ILE A 371 -4.52 12.05 27.46
N VAL A 372 -3.70 11.54 28.39
CA VAL A 372 -2.23 11.62 28.29
C VAL A 372 -1.70 10.82 27.10
N VAL A 373 -2.26 9.63 26.86
CA VAL A 373 -1.91 8.80 25.70
C VAL A 373 -2.30 9.53 24.40
N ALA A 374 -3.50 10.11 24.32
CA ALA A 374 -3.92 10.87 23.14
C ALA A 374 -2.95 12.04 22.81
N GLN A 375 -2.53 12.79 23.83
CA GLN A 375 -1.52 13.86 23.70
C GLN A 375 -0.15 13.32 23.26
N HIS A 376 0.28 12.17 23.81
CA HIS A 376 1.55 11.53 23.47
C HIS A 376 1.58 11.01 22.03
N LEU A 377 0.52 10.32 21.60
CA LEU A 377 0.38 9.86 20.22
C LEU A 377 0.41 11.02 19.21
N LYS A 378 -0.18 12.18 19.53
CA LYS A 378 -0.08 13.40 18.71
C LYS A 378 1.36 13.96 18.66
N LYS A 379 2.18 13.79 19.70
CA LYS A 379 3.62 14.15 19.66
C LYS A 379 4.44 13.17 18.81
N LEU A 380 4.14 11.87 18.89
CA LEU A 380 4.77 10.84 18.06
C LEU A 380 4.45 11.03 16.58
N GLU A 381 3.19 11.38 16.26
CA GLU A 381 2.69 11.62 14.89
C GLU A 381 3.56 12.60 14.10
N GLN A 382 4.08 13.65 14.75
CA GLN A 382 4.95 14.66 14.12
C GLN A 382 6.30 14.11 13.64
N GLN A 383 6.70 12.93 14.13
CA GLN A 383 7.95 12.23 13.77
C GLN A 383 7.70 11.11 12.75
N VAL A 384 6.43 10.78 12.46
CA VAL A 384 6.07 9.68 11.55
C VAL A 384 6.30 10.10 10.09
N THR A 385 7.22 9.40 9.42
CA THR A 385 7.58 9.64 8.02
C THR A 385 7.44 8.43 7.11
N GLU A 386 7.22 7.22 7.63
CA GLU A 386 7.05 6.00 6.83
C GLU A 386 5.60 5.49 6.84
N LEU A 387 5.16 4.92 5.71
CA LEU A 387 3.81 4.36 5.57
C LEU A 387 3.51 3.24 6.57
N LYS A 388 4.53 2.43 6.92
CA LYS A 388 4.45 1.37 7.94
C LYS A 388 4.17 1.94 9.35
N ASP A 389 4.67 3.14 9.63
CA ASP A 389 4.60 3.78 10.94
C ASP A 389 3.27 4.53 11.06
N PHE A 390 2.79 5.16 9.98
CA PHE A 390 1.40 5.63 9.88
C PHE A 390 0.38 4.49 10.05
N TYR A 391 0.62 3.33 9.41
CA TYR A 391 -0.17 2.12 9.64
C TYR A 391 -0.12 1.70 11.12
N GLY A 392 1.08 1.61 11.71
CA GLY A 392 1.27 1.18 13.09
C GLY A 392 0.55 2.07 14.10
N LEU A 393 0.56 3.39 13.88
CA LEU A 393 -0.13 4.37 14.72
C LEU A 393 -1.65 4.28 14.58
N LEU A 394 -2.17 4.20 13.34
CA LEU A 394 -3.61 4.01 13.08
C LEU A 394 -4.14 2.70 13.67
N ASP A 395 -3.44 1.59 13.44
CA ASP A 395 -3.79 0.26 13.97
C ASP A 395 -3.77 0.25 15.50
N TRP A 396 -2.88 0.99 16.14
CA TRP A 396 -2.87 1.09 17.60
C TRP A 396 -4.04 1.88 18.17
N ILE A 397 -4.32 3.05 17.58
CA ILE A 397 -5.44 3.93 17.97
C ILE A 397 -6.79 3.26 17.76
N VAL A 398 -7.02 2.66 16.59
CA VAL A 398 -8.33 2.13 16.19
C VAL A 398 -8.56 0.72 16.74
N ASN A 399 -7.57 -0.18 16.61
CA ASN A 399 -7.76 -1.60 16.91
C ASN A 399 -7.17 -2.03 18.26
N LYS A 400 -5.92 -1.65 18.58
CA LYS A 400 -5.20 -2.27 19.72
C LYS A 400 -5.58 -1.67 21.07
N TYR A 401 -5.78 -0.35 21.18
CA TYR A 401 -6.01 0.30 22.48
C TYR A 401 -7.23 -0.27 23.22
N LYS A 402 -8.33 -0.52 22.49
CA LYS A 402 -9.57 -1.09 23.05
C LYS A 402 -9.60 -2.62 23.07
N SER A 403 -8.55 -3.27 22.58
CA SER A 403 -8.50 -4.74 22.50
C SER A 403 -8.26 -5.39 23.86
N GLU A 404 -8.51 -6.70 23.92
CA GLU A 404 -8.19 -7.61 25.04
C GLU A 404 -6.72 -7.56 25.52
N ARG A 405 -5.82 -6.88 24.78
CA ARG A 405 -4.40 -6.70 25.13
C ARG A 405 -4.11 -5.42 25.92
N ILE A 406 -5.02 -4.45 25.92
CA ILE A 406 -4.84 -3.16 26.62
C ILE A 406 -6.12 -2.89 27.43
N MET A 407 -7.02 -2.00 27.02
CA MET A 407 -8.18 -1.63 27.85
C MET A 407 -9.25 -2.72 27.95
N GLY A 408 -9.30 -3.69 27.02
CA GLY A 408 -10.20 -4.84 27.10
C GLY A 408 -9.66 -6.00 27.94
N SER A 409 -8.51 -5.86 28.60
CA SER A 409 -7.81 -6.98 29.25
C SER A 409 -8.56 -7.57 30.46
N LEU A 410 -8.48 -8.89 30.59
CA LEU A 410 -9.23 -9.66 31.59
C LEU A 410 -8.84 -9.34 33.04
N SER A 411 -7.62 -8.87 33.28
CA SER A 411 -7.14 -8.43 34.60
C SER A 411 -7.81 -7.13 35.07
N LEU A 412 -8.22 -6.26 34.15
CA LEU A 412 -8.96 -5.03 34.47
C LEU A 412 -10.46 -5.27 34.72
N GLN A 413 -11.01 -6.42 34.33
CA GLN A 413 -12.41 -6.80 34.54
C GLN A 413 -12.72 -7.12 36.02
N PRO A 414 -13.86 -6.68 36.60
CA PRO A 414 -15.00 -6.02 35.95
C PRO A 414 -14.88 -4.48 35.88
N ASP A 415 -13.95 -3.86 36.61
CA ASP A 415 -13.94 -2.42 36.90
C ASP A 415 -13.84 -1.51 35.67
N ILE A 416 -13.36 -2.04 34.55
CA ILE A 416 -13.26 -1.34 33.26
C ILE A 416 -14.57 -1.38 32.42
N GLN A 417 -15.61 -2.11 32.85
CA GLN A 417 -16.88 -2.23 32.11
C GLN A 417 -17.71 -0.93 32.11
N ASP A 418 -17.71 -0.21 33.23
CA ASP A 418 -18.48 1.03 33.41
C ASP A 418 -17.71 2.28 32.92
N GLU A 419 -16.47 2.11 32.45
CA GLU A 419 -15.56 3.19 32.06
C GLU A 419 -15.49 3.39 30.54
N SER A 420 -15.29 4.63 30.09
CA SER A 420 -14.99 4.89 28.68
C SER A 420 -13.57 4.45 28.36
N THR A 421 -13.44 3.53 27.40
CA THR A 421 -12.14 3.06 26.85
C THR A 421 -11.72 3.86 25.61
N ASP A 422 -12.34 5.03 25.38
CA ASP A 422 -12.06 5.90 24.25
C ASP A 422 -10.90 6.87 24.55
N LEU A 423 -9.86 6.86 23.70
CA LEU A 423 -8.84 7.90 23.69
C LEU A 423 -9.49 9.27 23.48
N GLN A 424 -9.14 10.25 24.32
CA GLN A 424 -9.62 11.63 24.21
C GLN A 424 -8.77 12.39 23.17
N LEU A 425 -8.87 11.92 21.93
CA LEU A 425 -8.22 12.51 20.76
C LEU A 425 -8.82 13.90 20.48
N GLU A 426 -7.99 14.80 19.94
CA GLU A 426 -8.46 16.08 19.43
C GLU A 426 -9.40 15.92 18.23
N GLU A 427 -10.32 16.87 18.07
CA GLU A 427 -11.27 16.88 16.96
C GLU A 427 -10.53 16.81 15.61
N ASN A 428 -11.02 15.95 14.71
CA ASN A 428 -10.44 15.68 13.38
C ASN A 428 -9.02 15.05 13.36
N PHE A 429 -8.34 14.82 14.51
CA PHE A 429 -6.98 14.25 14.52
C PHE A 429 -6.88 12.91 13.79
N LEU A 430 -7.81 11.98 14.05
CA LEU A 430 -7.83 10.67 13.39
C LEU A 430 -8.06 10.77 11.87
N GLU A 431 -8.87 11.73 11.42
CA GLU A 431 -9.13 11.95 9.99
C GLU A 431 -7.94 12.61 9.28
N GLN A 432 -7.25 13.54 9.96
CA GLN A 432 -5.97 14.09 9.48
C GLN A 432 -4.89 13.01 9.39
N LEU A 433 -4.88 12.04 10.32
CA LEU A 433 -3.96 10.92 10.30
C LEU A 433 -4.27 9.94 9.16
N ARG A 434 -5.55 9.62 8.91
CA ARG A 434 -5.99 8.88 7.70
C ARG A 434 -5.57 9.61 6.41
N GLU A 435 -5.72 10.93 6.36
CA GLU A 435 -5.32 11.78 5.23
C GLU A 435 -3.79 11.79 4.99
N LYS A 436 -2.99 11.78 6.07
CA LYS A 436 -1.53 11.63 5.98
C LYS A 436 -1.13 10.23 5.48
N TYR A 437 -1.78 9.17 5.98
CA TYR A 437 -1.60 7.80 5.50
C TYR A 437 -1.91 7.67 4.00
N CYS A 438 -3.04 8.20 3.52
CA CYS A 438 -3.40 8.17 2.10
C CYS A 438 -2.37 8.88 1.21
N ARG A 439 -1.93 10.09 1.58
CA ARG A 439 -0.89 10.82 0.83
C ARG A 439 0.45 10.09 0.82
N ARG A 440 0.87 9.55 1.96
CA ARG A 440 2.11 8.77 2.05
C ARG A 440 2.05 7.46 1.25
N MET A 441 0.86 6.87 1.11
CA MET A 441 0.62 5.72 0.23
C MET A 441 0.76 6.10 -1.25
N GLN A 442 0.22 7.25 -1.68
CA GLN A 442 0.38 7.76 -3.05
C GLN A 442 1.86 7.98 -3.40
N GLU A 443 2.66 8.53 -2.48
CA GLU A 443 4.10 8.68 -2.68
C GLU A 443 4.84 7.34 -2.85
N GLU A 444 4.47 6.29 -2.11
CA GLU A 444 5.08 4.96 -2.30
C GLU A 444 4.61 4.33 -3.62
N LEU A 445 3.33 4.51 -3.99
CA LEU A 445 2.82 4.06 -5.29
C LEU A 445 3.51 4.78 -6.47
N ARG A 446 3.79 6.08 -6.33
CA ARG A 446 4.64 6.84 -7.28
C ARG A 446 6.04 6.23 -7.38
N LYS A 447 6.73 5.99 -6.26
CA LYS A 447 8.07 5.37 -6.26
C LYS A 447 8.07 3.97 -6.90
N ILE A 448 6.99 3.21 -6.76
CA ILE A 448 6.82 1.90 -7.41
C ILE A 448 6.66 2.07 -8.93
N GLN A 449 5.87 3.04 -9.39
CA GLN A 449 5.74 3.38 -10.82
C GLN A 449 7.07 3.87 -11.42
N ASP A 450 7.77 4.77 -10.74
CA ASP A 450 9.07 5.28 -11.16
C ASP A 450 10.09 4.13 -11.23
N ARG A 451 10.15 3.27 -10.20
CA ARG A 451 11.07 2.12 -10.17
C ARG A 451 10.73 1.05 -11.23
N VAL A 452 9.45 0.92 -11.60
CA VAL A 452 9.02 0.11 -12.76
C VAL A 452 9.62 0.65 -14.05
N ILE A 453 9.54 1.97 -14.28
CA ILE A 453 10.11 2.64 -15.46
C ILE A 453 11.64 2.52 -15.48
N GLU A 454 12.31 2.70 -14.34
CA GLU A 454 13.75 2.46 -14.21
C GLU A 454 14.14 1.02 -14.54
N LEU A 455 13.34 0.02 -14.12
CA LEU A 455 13.60 -1.39 -14.42
C LEU A 455 13.39 -1.73 -15.89
N GLU A 456 12.36 -1.20 -16.56
CA GLU A 456 12.21 -1.35 -18.02
C GLU A 456 13.41 -0.75 -18.78
N ASN A 457 13.91 0.40 -18.32
CA ASN A 457 15.10 1.01 -18.89
C ASN A 457 16.39 0.18 -18.66
N GLU A 458 16.63 -0.25 -17.42
CA GLU A 458 17.79 -1.08 -17.03
C GLU A 458 17.80 -2.45 -17.71
N GLU A 459 16.63 -3.11 -17.77
CA GLU A 459 16.53 -4.53 -18.11
C GLU A 459 16.18 -4.75 -19.58
N VAL A 460 15.44 -3.84 -20.22
CA VAL A 460 14.98 -3.98 -21.62
C VAL A 460 15.59 -2.93 -22.55
N TRP A 461 15.28 -1.64 -22.35
CA TRP A 461 15.51 -0.58 -23.35
C TRP A 461 16.98 -0.32 -23.66
N LYS A 462 17.80 -0.15 -22.61
CA LYS A 462 19.21 0.26 -22.72
C LYS A 462 20.06 -0.73 -23.54
N ASP A 463 19.78 -2.02 -23.40
CA ASP A 463 20.54 -3.09 -24.05
C ASP A 463 19.84 -3.63 -25.32
N GLY A 464 18.67 -3.10 -25.68
CA GLY A 464 17.90 -3.55 -26.85
C GLY A 464 17.37 -4.99 -26.74
N LYS A 465 17.05 -5.47 -25.53
CA LYS A 465 16.63 -6.87 -25.33
C LYS A 465 15.24 -7.13 -25.90
N ALA A 466 15.03 -8.32 -26.44
CA ALA A 466 13.71 -8.75 -26.89
C ALA A 466 12.75 -8.93 -25.71
N PRO A 467 11.48 -8.48 -25.81
CA PRO A 467 10.48 -8.71 -24.78
C PRO A 467 10.27 -10.19 -24.46
N GLU A 468 10.17 -10.52 -23.17
CA GLU A 468 9.71 -11.82 -22.72
C GLU A 468 8.22 -12.04 -23.12
N LYS A 469 7.82 -13.30 -23.29
CA LYS A 469 6.45 -13.66 -23.69
C LYS A 469 5.77 -14.47 -22.60
N GLU A 470 4.58 -14.04 -22.21
CA GLU A 470 3.68 -14.73 -21.28
C GLU A 470 2.41 -15.11 -22.06
N ASP A 471 1.97 -16.36 -21.95
CA ASP A 471 0.85 -16.94 -22.71
C ASP A 471 0.86 -16.63 -24.23
N ASN A 472 2.07 -16.64 -24.82
CA ASN A 472 2.43 -16.32 -26.22
C ASN A 472 2.48 -14.81 -26.58
N PHE A 473 1.94 -13.92 -25.74
CA PHE A 473 1.96 -12.48 -25.97
C PHE A 473 3.20 -11.84 -25.32
N PRO A 474 3.87 -10.87 -25.96
CA PRO A 474 4.89 -10.09 -25.30
C PRO A 474 4.23 -9.15 -24.28
N ILE A 475 4.61 -9.28 -23.00
CA ILE A 475 4.04 -8.57 -21.85
C ILE A 475 5.17 -8.32 -20.85
N SER A 476 5.27 -7.11 -20.28
CA SER A 476 6.19 -6.83 -19.17
C SER A 476 5.58 -7.29 -17.84
N SER A 477 6.43 -7.65 -16.87
CA SER A 477 6.02 -7.97 -15.49
C SER A 477 5.34 -6.83 -14.72
N PHE A 478 5.48 -5.57 -15.14
CA PHE A 478 5.02 -4.42 -14.33
C PHE A 478 3.52 -4.37 -13.97
N PRO A 479 2.56 -4.86 -14.78
CA PRO A 479 1.15 -4.87 -14.41
C PRO A 479 0.89 -5.65 -13.11
N ILE A 480 1.65 -6.73 -12.89
CA ILE A 480 1.56 -7.56 -11.68
C ILE A 480 2.26 -6.88 -10.49
N ASP A 481 3.41 -6.23 -10.70
CA ASP A 481 4.09 -5.44 -9.65
C ASP A 481 3.17 -4.31 -9.12
N ILE A 482 2.51 -3.57 -10.02
CA ILE A 482 1.57 -2.48 -9.68
C ILE A 482 0.30 -3.04 -9.03
N LEU A 483 -0.33 -4.06 -9.63
CA LEU A 483 -1.54 -4.69 -9.08
C LEU A 483 -1.33 -5.23 -7.66
N THR A 484 -0.21 -5.91 -7.42
CA THR A 484 0.12 -6.48 -6.11
C THR A 484 0.32 -5.40 -5.06
N SER A 485 0.92 -4.27 -5.44
CA SER A 485 1.12 -3.11 -4.57
C SER A 485 -0.20 -2.44 -4.19
N VAL A 486 -1.07 -2.19 -5.17
CA VAL A 486 -2.43 -1.66 -4.96
C VAL A 486 -3.25 -2.59 -4.07
N LYS A 487 -3.23 -3.91 -4.33
CA LYS A 487 -3.86 -4.93 -3.47
C LYS A 487 -3.32 -4.89 -2.04
N SER A 488 -2.02 -4.72 -1.85
CA SER A 488 -1.45 -4.60 -0.51
C SER A 488 -1.92 -3.35 0.24
N PHE A 489 -2.04 -2.20 -0.41
CA PHE A 489 -2.52 -0.97 0.23
C PHE A 489 -4.01 -1.08 0.63
N ILE A 490 -4.84 -1.63 -0.26
CA ILE A 490 -6.27 -1.84 -0.01
C ILE A 490 -6.49 -2.86 1.12
N LEU A 491 -5.87 -4.04 1.04
CA LEU A 491 -5.97 -5.07 2.09
C LEU A 491 -5.42 -4.62 3.45
N ASN A 492 -4.52 -3.63 3.49
CA ASN A 492 -4.07 -3.03 4.74
C ASN A 492 -5.06 -1.98 5.24
N SER A 493 -5.67 -1.17 4.37
CA SER A 493 -6.72 -0.22 4.77
C SER A 493 -7.94 -0.91 5.40
N ILE A 494 -8.41 -2.02 4.84
CA ILE A 494 -9.53 -2.82 5.36
C ILE A 494 -9.27 -3.35 6.79
N LYS A 495 -8.01 -3.65 7.14
CA LYS A 495 -7.61 -4.08 8.49
C LYS A 495 -7.55 -2.92 9.50
N LEU A 496 -7.29 -1.70 9.03
CA LEU A 496 -7.29 -0.51 9.87
C LEU A 496 -8.73 -0.06 10.16
N ASP A 497 -9.53 0.10 9.11
CA ASP A 497 -10.84 0.74 9.18
C ASP A 497 -11.61 0.47 7.87
N ALA A 498 -12.79 -0.12 7.96
CA ALA A 498 -13.64 -0.42 6.79
C ALA A 498 -14.06 0.85 6.02
N GLN A 499 -14.10 2.02 6.65
CA GLN A 499 -14.40 3.29 5.98
C GLN A 499 -13.18 3.88 5.24
N LEU A 500 -11.96 3.46 5.59
CA LEU A 500 -10.72 3.93 4.97
C LEU A 500 -10.49 3.31 3.59
N GLU A 501 -11.06 2.13 3.30
CA GLU A 501 -10.91 1.42 2.02
C GLU A 501 -11.22 2.33 0.82
N LYS A 502 -12.43 2.91 0.78
CA LYS A 502 -12.87 3.74 -0.35
C LYS A 502 -11.97 4.95 -0.57
N LYS A 503 -11.44 5.54 0.50
CA LYS A 503 -10.49 6.66 0.45
C LYS A 503 -9.15 6.21 -0.13
N VAL A 504 -8.63 5.07 0.31
CA VAL A 504 -7.37 4.49 -0.18
C VAL A 504 -7.46 4.03 -1.64
N VAL A 505 -8.58 3.42 -2.05
CA VAL A 505 -8.84 3.06 -3.46
C VAL A 505 -8.86 4.33 -4.33
N SER A 506 -9.60 5.37 -3.92
CA SER A 506 -9.63 6.66 -4.62
C SER A 506 -8.22 7.27 -4.76
N SER A 507 -7.46 7.34 -3.66
CA SER A 507 -6.08 7.81 -3.67
C SER A 507 -5.16 6.98 -4.58
N CYS A 508 -5.35 5.66 -4.68
CA CYS A 508 -4.60 4.82 -5.63
C CYS A 508 -4.89 5.25 -7.07
N PHE A 509 -6.16 5.41 -7.45
CA PHE A 509 -6.54 5.79 -8.81
C PHE A 509 -6.12 7.21 -9.20
N GLU A 510 -6.13 8.14 -8.24
CA GLU A 510 -5.61 9.50 -8.43
C GLU A 510 -4.11 9.54 -8.77
N GLU A 511 -3.34 8.52 -8.36
CA GLU A 511 -1.94 8.33 -8.75
C GLU A 511 -1.80 7.49 -10.03
N LEU A 512 -2.51 6.36 -10.13
CA LEU A 512 -2.45 5.46 -11.30
C LEU A 512 -2.77 6.18 -12.61
N LYS A 513 -3.68 7.16 -12.62
CA LYS A 513 -3.99 7.95 -13.82
C LYS A 513 -2.82 8.78 -14.36
N GLN A 514 -1.78 9.03 -13.55
CA GLN A 514 -0.56 9.72 -13.98
C GLN A 514 0.43 8.77 -14.68
N PHE A 515 0.40 7.48 -14.32
CA PHE A 515 1.38 6.48 -14.76
C PHE A 515 1.53 6.37 -16.29
N PRO A 516 0.46 6.32 -17.11
CA PRO A 516 0.60 6.22 -18.57
C PRO A 516 1.40 7.39 -19.17
N ASN A 517 1.19 8.61 -18.67
CA ASN A 517 1.86 9.82 -19.12
C ASN A 517 3.34 9.86 -18.68
N GLY A 518 3.64 9.42 -17.45
CA GLY A 518 5.01 9.25 -16.98
C GLY A 518 5.79 8.21 -17.79
N PHE A 519 5.17 7.04 -18.01
CA PHE A 519 5.72 5.96 -18.81
C PHE A 519 5.98 6.39 -20.27
N GLU A 520 5.00 7.03 -20.91
CA GLU A 520 5.12 7.51 -22.30
C GLU A 520 6.33 8.44 -22.50
N LYS A 521 6.54 9.36 -21.56
CA LYS A 521 7.67 10.31 -21.59
C LYS A 521 9.00 9.58 -21.47
N ALA A 522 9.14 8.68 -20.50
CA ALA A 522 10.38 7.93 -20.31
C ALA A 522 10.68 7.01 -21.49
N PHE A 523 9.66 6.28 -21.99
CA PHE A 523 9.79 5.44 -23.18
C PHE A 523 10.20 6.27 -24.41
N SER A 524 9.63 7.47 -24.61
CA SER A 524 9.99 8.37 -25.72
C SER A 524 11.36 9.05 -25.58
N GLN A 525 11.95 9.04 -24.38
CA GLN A 525 13.29 9.58 -24.10
C GLN A 525 14.38 8.51 -24.26
N HIS A 526 14.12 7.29 -23.77
CA HIS A 526 15.08 6.17 -23.81
C HIS A 526 15.00 5.35 -25.10
N CYS A 527 13.82 5.30 -25.73
CA CYS A 527 13.58 4.54 -26.95
C CYS A 527 13.22 5.46 -28.12
N THR A 528 13.73 5.13 -29.31
CA THR A 528 13.45 5.89 -30.54
C THR A 528 13.21 4.94 -31.70
N SER A 529 12.56 5.43 -32.76
CA SER A 529 12.27 4.66 -33.99
C SER A 529 13.50 4.18 -34.79
N ARG A 530 14.71 4.37 -34.27
CA ARG A 530 15.97 3.86 -34.80
C ARG A 530 16.52 2.65 -34.05
N GLN A 531 15.91 2.26 -32.91
CA GLN A 531 16.31 1.07 -32.18
C GLN A 531 15.76 -0.20 -32.84
N PRO A 532 16.48 -1.34 -32.72
CA PRO A 532 15.90 -2.66 -32.94
C PRO A 532 14.66 -2.87 -32.06
N LEU A 533 13.73 -3.71 -32.53
CA LEU A 533 12.55 -4.17 -31.78
C LEU A 533 11.57 -3.07 -31.31
N TRP A 534 11.65 -1.88 -31.90
CA TRP A 534 10.77 -0.73 -31.60
C TRP A 534 9.27 -1.03 -31.75
N THR A 535 8.90 -1.85 -32.74
CA THR A 535 7.51 -2.26 -32.97
C THR A 535 7.05 -3.25 -31.90
N GLU A 536 7.90 -4.21 -31.55
CA GLU A 536 7.66 -5.23 -30.54
C GLU A 536 7.56 -4.61 -29.13
N TYR A 537 8.36 -3.59 -28.81
CA TYR A 537 8.18 -2.78 -27.58
C TYR A 537 6.82 -2.11 -27.52
N ARG A 538 6.37 -1.49 -28.60
CA ARG A 538 5.05 -0.84 -28.64
C ARG A 538 3.92 -1.85 -28.42
N ILE A 539 3.98 -3.00 -29.08
CA ILE A 539 3.04 -4.11 -28.89
C ILE A 539 3.08 -4.62 -27.44
N THR A 540 4.28 -4.77 -26.86
CA THR A 540 4.48 -5.16 -25.45
C THR A 540 3.75 -4.21 -24.50
N TYR A 541 3.86 -2.90 -24.72
CA TYR A 541 3.24 -1.92 -23.83
C TYR A 541 1.74 -1.73 -24.09
N ILE A 542 1.26 -1.87 -25.33
CA ILE A 542 -0.17 -2.01 -25.62
C ILE A 542 -0.74 -3.20 -24.81
N ASN A 543 -0.12 -4.38 -24.90
CA ASN A 543 -0.57 -5.56 -24.15
C ASN A 543 -0.49 -5.35 -22.63
N SER A 544 0.63 -4.81 -22.13
CA SER A 544 0.87 -4.62 -20.69
C SER A 544 -0.12 -3.62 -20.08
N PHE A 545 -0.40 -2.50 -20.77
CA PHE A 545 -1.40 -1.54 -20.32
C PHE A 545 -2.84 -2.06 -20.45
N THR A 546 -3.18 -2.84 -21.48
CA THR A 546 -4.48 -3.52 -21.58
C THR A 546 -4.67 -4.57 -20.48
N SER A 547 -3.61 -5.29 -20.11
CA SER A 547 -3.61 -6.21 -18.96
C SER A 547 -3.85 -5.46 -17.64
N LEU A 548 -3.09 -4.39 -17.38
CA LEU A 548 -3.26 -3.55 -16.20
C LEU A 548 -4.67 -2.92 -16.13
N LYS A 549 -5.21 -2.45 -17.27
CA LYS A 549 -6.58 -1.92 -17.38
C LYS A 549 -7.63 -2.97 -16.96
N LYS A 550 -7.49 -4.20 -17.46
CA LYS A 550 -8.38 -5.33 -17.15
C LYS A 550 -8.32 -5.71 -15.67
N HIS A 551 -7.13 -5.73 -15.07
CA HIS A 551 -6.98 -6.02 -13.64
C HIS A 551 -7.65 -4.95 -12.76
N MET A 552 -7.52 -3.67 -13.11
CA MET A 552 -8.08 -2.56 -12.32
C MET A 552 -9.60 -2.38 -12.44
N GLU A 553 -10.28 -3.08 -13.36
CA GLU A 553 -11.76 -3.10 -13.46
C GLU A 553 -12.42 -3.64 -12.17
N GLU A 554 -11.72 -4.50 -11.40
CA GLU A 554 -12.25 -5.11 -10.17
C GLU A 554 -12.59 -4.10 -9.04
N TYR A 555 -12.10 -2.85 -9.13
CA TYR A 555 -12.33 -1.79 -8.14
C TYR A 555 -13.44 -0.80 -8.50
N LYS A 556 -14.13 -1.04 -9.62
CA LYS A 556 -15.11 -0.11 -10.20
C LYS A 556 -16.33 0.12 -9.33
N GLU A 557 -16.74 -0.88 -8.55
CA GLU A 557 -17.82 -0.76 -7.56
C GLU A 557 -17.42 0.16 -6.39
N THR A 558 -16.14 0.14 -5.98
CA THR A 558 -15.63 0.98 -4.88
C THR A 558 -15.33 2.41 -5.33
N CYS A 559 -14.78 2.60 -6.55
CA CYS A 559 -14.36 3.91 -7.06
C CYS A 559 -14.53 4.06 -8.59
N GLU A 560 -15.78 4.17 -9.05
CA GLU A 560 -16.09 4.19 -10.48
C GLU A 560 -15.38 5.32 -11.25
N ASP A 561 -15.36 6.55 -10.72
CA ASP A 561 -14.78 7.71 -11.42
C ASP A 561 -13.24 7.69 -11.43
N GLY A 562 -12.60 7.16 -10.38
CA GLY A 562 -11.16 6.94 -10.36
C GLY A 562 -10.74 5.88 -11.38
N VAL A 563 -11.49 4.77 -11.45
CA VAL A 563 -11.30 3.73 -12.48
C VAL A 563 -11.50 4.31 -13.88
N LYS A 564 -12.59 5.03 -14.16
CA LYS A 564 -12.82 5.71 -15.45
C LYS A 564 -11.68 6.67 -15.81
N GLY A 565 -11.19 7.46 -14.86
CA GLY A 565 -10.09 8.41 -15.05
C GLY A 565 -8.78 7.72 -15.45
N PHE A 566 -8.41 6.65 -14.75
CA PHE A 566 -7.27 5.81 -15.09
C PHE A 566 -7.45 5.12 -16.45
N GLN A 567 -8.61 4.53 -16.71
CA GLN A 567 -8.91 3.87 -17.98
C GLN A 567 -8.77 4.80 -19.18
N LYS A 568 -9.28 6.05 -19.07
CA LYS A 568 -9.12 7.07 -20.11
C LYS A 568 -7.65 7.46 -20.35
N ALA A 569 -6.83 7.51 -19.30
CA ALA A 569 -5.40 7.77 -19.44
C ALA A 569 -4.67 6.61 -20.14
N VAL A 570 -5.04 5.36 -19.82
CA VAL A 570 -4.53 4.16 -20.49
C VAL A 570 -4.95 4.10 -21.96
N ASP A 571 -6.24 4.34 -22.26
CA ASP A 571 -6.75 4.33 -23.64
C ASP A 571 -6.06 5.40 -24.49
N SER A 572 -5.84 6.60 -23.94
CA SER A 572 -5.09 7.66 -24.63
C SER A 572 -3.65 7.28 -24.97
N LEU A 573 -2.99 6.49 -24.12
CA LEU A 573 -1.65 5.96 -24.38
C LEU A 573 -1.69 4.85 -25.44
N ILE A 574 -2.59 3.87 -25.31
CA ILE A 574 -2.76 2.78 -26.28
C ILE A 574 -3.04 3.35 -27.65
N ASP A 575 -4.00 4.27 -27.77
CA ASP A 575 -4.32 4.98 -29.01
C ASP A 575 -3.12 5.66 -29.66
N LYS A 576 -2.19 6.22 -28.86
CA LYS A 576 -0.95 6.82 -29.38
C LYS A 576 0.03 5.75 -29.85
N LEU A 577 0.26 4.71 -29.04
CA LEU A 577 1.14 3.59 -29.40
C LEU A 577 0.67 2.92 -30.69
N MET A 578 -0.65 2.76 -30.87
CA MET A 578 -1.30 2.21 -32.07
C MET A 578 -1.16 3.14 -33.28
N ARG A 579 -1.46 4.44 -33.16
CA ARG A 579 -1.31 5.41 -34.28
C ARG A 579 0.10 5.42 -34.84
N ASP A 580 1.10 5.48 -33.97
CA ASP A 580 2.51 5.47 -34.37
C ASP A 580 2.89 4.16 -35.11
N LEU A 581 2.32 3.01 -34.73
CA LEU A 581 2.51 1.73 -35.44
C LEU A 581 1.82 1.72 -36.81
N GLU A 582 0.62 2.30 -36.91
CA GLU A 582 -0.04 2.49 -38.21
C GLU A 582 0.80 3.37 -39.14
N ASP A 583 1.30 4.49 -38.62
CA ASP A 583 2.02 5.49 -39.42
C ASP A 583 3.41 4.99 -39.82
N GLN A 584 4.08 4.21 -38.96
CA GLN A 584 5.26 3.43 -39.34
C GLN A 584 4.95 2.49 -40.52
N PHE A 585 3.87 1.69 -40.45
CA PHE A 585 3.51 0.77 -41.53
C PHE A 585 3.17 1.53 -42.83
N LYS A 586 2.35 2.59 -42.75
CA LYS A 586 1.97 3.43 -43.90
C LYS A 586 3.20 3.96 -44.63
N GLU A 587 4.15 4.57 -43.93
CA GLU A 587 5.38 5.08 -44.56
C GLU A 587 6.28 3.96 -45.12
N ASP A 588 6.32 2.79 -44.48
CA ASP A 588 7.03 1.59 -44.98
C ASP A 588 6.45 1.08 -46.31
N VAL A 589 5.13 1.05 -46.50
CA VAL A 589 4.48 0.53 -47.72
C VAL A 589 4.31 1.56 -48.84
N LYS A 590 4.15 2.84 -48.49
CA LYS A 590 3.99 4.00 -49.37
C LYS A 590 4.94 4.08 -50.57
N PRO A 591 6.27 3.85 -50.48
CA PRO A 591 7.15 3.90 -51.64
C PRO A 591 6.86 2.80 -52.67
N TYR A 592 6.41 1.63 -52.23
CA TYR A 592 6.07 0.49 -53.08
C TYR A 592 4.70 0.67 -53.72
N LEU A 593 3.69 1.06 -52.92
CA LEU A 593 2.35 1.39 -53.38
C LEU A 593 2.39 2.46 -54.49
N ARG A 594 3.16 3.55 -54.30
CA ARG A 594 3.36 4.61 -55.32
C ARG A 594 3.98 4.16 -56.65
N ARG A 595 4.55 2.94 -56.73
CA ARG A 595 5.14 2.38 -57.96
C ARG A 595 4.29 1.30 -58.62
N MET A 596 3.14 0.95 -58.04
CA MET A 596 2.11 0.13 -58.68
C MET A 596 1.53 0.83 -59.92
N MET A 597 0.94 0.04 -60.83
CA MET A 597 0.30 0.53 -62.07
C MET A 597 1.23 1.31 -63.01
N THR A 598 2.55 1.15 -62.85
CA THR A 598 3.57 1.69 -63.74
C THR A 598 3.93 0.71 -64.86
N ARG A 599 4.65 1.18 -65.89
CA ARG A 599 5.24 0.32 -66.92
C ARG A 599 6.18 -0.75 -66.33
N LYS A 600 6.90 -0.45 -65.24
CA LYS A 600 7.78 -1.41 -64.54
C LYS A 600 6.94 -2.52 -63.89
N TRP A 601 5.89 -2.14 -63.15
CA TRP A 601 4.99 -3.07 -62.45
C TRP A 601 4.38 -4.13 -63.39
N LEU A 602 3.98 -3.81 -64.62
CA LEU A 602 3.43 -4.84 -65.53
C LEU A 602 4.46 -5.90 -65.97
N THR A 603 5.76 -5.68 -65.72
CA THR A 603 6.88 -6.56 -66.10
C THR A 603 7.68 -7.13 -64.94
N ASN A 604 7.54 -6.61 -63.72
CA ASN A 604 8.32 -6.98 -62.54
C ASN A 604 7.40 -6.97 -61.30
N ASP A 605 7.61 -7.90 -60.36
CA ASP A 605 6.85 -8.04 -59.12
C ASP A 605 7.60 -7.56 -57.87
N GLU A 606 8.87 -7.19 -57.98
CA GLU A 606 9.74 -6.64 -56.91
C GLU A 606 9.04 -5.65 -55.96
N ASP A 607 8.34 -4.64 -56.50
CA ASP A 607 7.62 -3.65 -55.70
C ASP A 607 6.41 -4.26 -54.95
N PHE A 608 5.76 -5.27 -55.53
CA PHE A 608 4.67 -6.00 -54.87
C PHE A 608 5.18 -7.02 -53.86
N ASP A 609 6.27 -7.74 -54.13
CA ASP A 609 6.85 -8.67 -53.17
C ASP A 609 7.40 -7.93 -51.94
N GLN A 610 7.90 -6.70 -52.10
CA GLN A 610 8.19 -5.81 -50.98
C GLN A 610 6.93 -5.41 -50.19
N LEU A 611 5.86 -4.95 -50.85
CA LEU A 611 4.57 -4.67 -50.19
C LEU A 611 4.05 -5.89 -49.41
N TYR A 612 3.97 -7.05 -50.08
CA TYR A 612 3.55 -8.32 -49.49
C TYR A 612 4.42 -8.74 -48.31
N SER A 613 5.75 -8.55 -48.37
CA SER A 613 6.65 -8.83 -47.25
C SER A 613 6.36 -7.97 -46.02
N ARG A 614 5.99 -6.69 -46.21
CA ARG A 614 5.63 -5.76 -45.12
C ARG A 614 4.26 -6.11 -44.54
N THR A 615 3.26 -6.43 -45.39
CA THR A 615 1.95 -6.90 -44.94
C THR A 615 2.04 -8.26 -44.22
N LYS A 616 2.98 -9.13 -44.59
CA LYS A 616 3.24 -10.39 -43.89
C LYS A 616 3.90 -10.18 -42.53
N LEU A 617 4.85 -9.23 -42.43
CA LEU A 617 5.40 -8.80 -41.14
C LEU A 617 4.32 -8.15 -40.25
N LEU A 618 3.37 -7.42 -40.84
CA LEU A 618 2.20 -6.90 -40.14
C LEU A 618 1.32 -8.03 -39.57
N SER A 619 1.04 -9.12 -40.31
CA SER A 619 0.34 -10.30 -39.77
C SER A 619 1.07 -10.87 -38.54
N GLN A 620 2.40 -11.00 -38.61
CA GLN A 620 3.22 -11.44 -37.48
C GLN A 620 3.08 -10.48 -36.27
N HIS A 621 3.09 -9.17 -36.48
CA HIS A 621 2.85 -8.18 -35.42
C HIS A 621 1.43 -8.24 -34.84
N CYS A 622 0.40 -8.39 -35.68
CA CYS A 622 -0.98 -8.57 -35.24
C CYS A 622 -1.16 -9.84 -34.39
N SER A 623 -0.45 -10.92 -34.69
CA SER A 623 -0.46 -12.15 -33.89
C SER A 623 0.10 -11.99 -32.48
N LEU A 624 0.87 -10.92 -32.23
CA LEU A 624 1.44 -10.57 -30.92
C LEU A 624 0.60 -9.55 -30.14
N MET A 625 -0.50 -9.04 -30.71
CA MET A 625 -1.41 -8.10 -30.04
C MET A 625 -2.57 -8.83 -29.35
N MET A 626 -2.83 -8.50 -28.09
CA MET A 626 -4.02 -9.02 -27.38
C MET A 626 -5.32 -8.44 -27.98
N PRO A 627 -6.44 -9.20 -27.93
CA PRO A 627 -7.77 -8.66 -28.21
C PRO A 627 -8.13 -7.48 -27.29
N PRO A 628 -8.87 -6.47 -27.77
CA PRO A 628 -9.50 -6.37 -29.10
C PRO A 628 -8.61 -5.75 -30.19
N HIS A 629 -7.42 -5.24 -29.84
CA HIS A 629 -6.68 -4.26 -30.66
C HIS A 629 -6.28 -4.78 -32.05
N ALA A 630 -5.85 -6.05 -32.14
CA ALA A 630 -5.40 -6.68 -33.39
C ALA A 630 -6.42 -6.54 -34.53
N LYS A 631 -7.72 -6.82 -34.27
CA LYS A 631 -8.76 -6.85 -35.32
C LYS A 631 -8.99 -5.46 -35.91
N ALA A 632 -9.09 -4.44 -35.06
CA ALA A 632 -9.32 -3.05 -35.49
C ALA A 632 -8.12 -2.49 -36.26
N PHE A 633 -6.90 -2.79 -35.82
CA PHE A 633 -5.65 -2.40 -36.45
C PHE A 633 -5.49 -3.02 -37.85
N ALA A 634 -5.71 -4.33 -37.97
CA ALA A 634 -5.71 -5.03 -39.25
C ALA A 634 -6.75 -4.46 -40.23
N SER A 635 -7.96 -4.16 -39.76
CA SER A 635 -9.04 -3.55 -40.57
C SER A 635 -8.60 -2.20 -41.16
N LYS A 636 -8.13 -1.30 -40.30
CA LYS A 636 -7.70 0.06 -40.70
C LYS A 636 -6.52 0.06 -41.67
N LEU A 637 -5.62 -0.91 -41.56
CA LEU A 637 -4.49 -1.08 -42.47
C LEU A 637 -4.85 -1.85 -43.76
N HIS A 638 -5.84 -2.75 -43.72
CA HIS A 638 -6.46 -3.34 -44.92
C HIS A 638 -7.05 -2.24 -45.81
N TYR A 639 -7.93 -1.40 -45.24
CA TYR A 639 -8.52 -0.26 -45.92
C TYR A 639 -7.45 0.69 -46.51
N HIS A 640 -6.38 1.00 -45.76
CA HIS A 640 -5.29 1.84 -46.28
C HIS A 640 -4.58 1.23 -47.50
N VAL A 641 -4.17 -0.04 -47.43
CA VAL A 641 -3.48 -0.73 -48.53
C VAL A 641 -4.37 -0.80 -49.77
N VAL A 642 -5.65 -1.11 -49.58
CA VAL A 642 -6.66 -1.14 -50.65
C VAL A 642 -6.80 0.24 -51.31
N ILE A 643 -7.06 1.29 -50.54
CA ILE A 643 -7.30 2.64 -51.08
C ILE A 643 -6.06 3.21 -51.80
N GLU A 644 -4.85 2.99 -51.29
CA GLU A 644 -3.63 3.39 -52.04
C GLU A 644 -3.39 2.52 -53.28
N TYR A 645 -3.70 1.22 -53.28
CA TYR A 645 -3.55 0.38 -54.47
C TYR A 645 -4.53 0.79 -55.58
N ILE A 646 -5.84 0.96 -55.25
CA ILE A 646 -6.84 1.51 -56.18
C ILE A 646 -6.43 2.94 -56.61
N GLY A 647 -5.95 3.74 -55.66
CA GLY A 647 -5.49 5.11 -55.89
C GLY A 647 -4.31 5.23 -56.86
N GLN A 648 -3.61 4.14 -57.22
CA GLN A 648 -2.64 4.17 -58.32
C GLN A 648 -3.27 3.84 -59.69
N LEU A 649 -4.36 3.05 -59.75
CA LEU A 649 -5.10 2.79 -60.99
C LEU A 649 -5.70 4.10 -61.54
N MET A 650 -6.34 4.88 -60.66
CA MET A 650 -7.05 6.11 -61.05
C MET A 650 -6.12 7.23 -61.55
N LYS A 651 -4.82 7.19 -61.21
CA LYS A 651 -3.83 8.20 -61.63
C LYS A 651 -3.44 8.12 -63.12
N SER A 652 -3.95 7.15 -63.87
CA SER A 652 -3.70 7.00 -65.32
C SER A 652 -2.21 6.89 -65.72
N ASN A 653 -1.35 6.47 -64.79
CA ASN A 653 0.12 6.40 -64.95
C ASN A 653 0.60 5.48 -66.09
N TYR A 654 -0.24 4.57 -66.58
CA TYR A 654 0.11 3.67 -67.69
C TYR A 654 -1.13 3.19 -68.46
N SER A 655 -1.03 3.12 -69.80
CA SER A 655 -2.13 2.69 -70.68
C SER A 655 -1.92 1.24 -71.16
N CYS A 656 -2.74 0.32 -70.65
CA CYS A 656 -2.69 -1.12 -70.94
C CYS A 656 -3.33 -1.51 -72.29
N LYS A 657 -2.89 -0.94 -73.41
CA LYS A 657 -3.45 -1.25 -74.74
C LYS A 657 -3.13 -2.69 -75.21
N ASN A 658 -4.07 -3.30 -75.95
CA ASN A 658 -4.02 -4.69 -76.46
C ASN A 658 -3.89 -5.71 -75.30
N ARG A 659 -3.39 -6.95 -75.54
CA ARG A 659 -3.23 -8.05 -74.54
C ARG A 659 -2.57 -7.67 -73.20
N LYS A 660 -2.04 -6.45 -73.05
CA LYS A 660 -1.62 -5.88 -71.76
C LYS A 660 -2.77 -5.70 -70.76
N HIS A 661 -4.02 -5.43 -71.19
CA HIS A 661 -5.14 -5.32 -70.26
C HIS A 661 -5.48 -6.69 -69.64
N GLU A 662 -5.51 -7.75 -70.44
CA GLU A 662 -5.63 -9.16 -69.99
C GLU A 662 -4.53 -9.51 -68.97
N LYS A 663 -3.26 -9.19 -69.28
CA LYS A 663 -2.14 -9.41 -68.36
C LYS A 663 -2.27 -8.59 -67.07
N ALA A 664 -2.71 -7.33 -67.16
CA ALA A 664 -2.90 -6.46 -66.01
C ALA A 664 -4.02 -6.99 -65.09
N ALA A 665 -5.17 -7.40 -65.64
CA ALA A 665 -6.26 -8.02 -64.89
C ALA A 665 -5.83 -9.31 -64.19
N THR A 666 -5.13 -10.21 -64.90
CA THR A 666 -4.61 -11.46 -64.30
C THR A 666 -3.63 -11.16 -63.17
N LYS A 667 -2.77 -10.14 -63.36
CA LYS A 667 -1.79 -9.71 -62.36
C LYS A 667 -2.44 -9.06 -61.14
N ILE A 668 -3.44 -8.18 -61.33
CA ILE A 668 -4.19 -7.54 -60.24
C ILE A 668 -4.87 -8.60 -59.39
N ARG A 669 -5.59 -9.56 -60.00
CA ARG A 669 -6.24 -10.66 -59.27
C ARG A 669 -5.24 -11.45 -58.43
N HIS A 670 -4.12 -11.90 -59.01
CA HIS A 670 -3.11 -12.64 -58.27
C HIS A 670 -2.48 -11.83 -57.12
N GLN A 671 -2.20 -10.55 -57.34
CA GLN A 671 -1.66 -9.65 -56.32
C GLN A 671 -2.69 -9.35 -55.21
N TRP A 672 -3.98 -9.24 -55.56
CA TRP A 672 -5.05 -8.96 -54.61
C TRP A 672 -5.30 -10.15 -53.70
N ASN A 673 -5.46 -11.36 -54.25
CA ASN A 673 -5.70 -12.57 -53.45
C ASN A 673 -4.58 -12.75 -52.40
N LYS A 674 -3.31 -12.63 -52.81
CA LYS A 674 -2.16 -12.68 -51.88
C LYS A 674 -2.24 -11.64 -50.74
N LEU A 675 -2.86 -10.47 -50.95
CA LEU A 675 -3.07 -9.48 -49.88
C LEU A 675 -4.32 -9.80 -49.05
N SER A 676 -5.41 -10.24 -49.67
CA SER A 676 -6.63 -10.68 -49.01
C SER A 676 -6.36 -11.84 -48.06
N ASP A 677 -5.62 -12.87 -48.49
CA ASP A 677 -5.19 -14.01 -47.66
C ASP A 677 -4.56 -13.56 -46.32
N LEU A 678 -3.73 -12.50 -46.36
CA LEU A 678 -3.05 -11.95 -45.18
C LEU A 678 -4.00 -11.12 -44.28
N PHE A 679 -4.94 -10.38 -44.87
CA PHE A 679 -5.92 -9.60 -44.10
C PHE A 679 -7.05 -10.48 -43.53
N GLU A 680 -7.36 -11.61 -44.16
CA GLU A 680 -8.25 -12.65 -43.64
C GLU A 680 -7.61 -13.43 -42.49
N ASP A 681 -6.32 -13.81 -42.60
CA ASP A 681 -5.51 -14.36 -41.51
C ASP A 681 -5.46 -13.42 -40.28
N MET A 682 -5.24 -12.12 -40.52
CA MET A 682 -5.36 -11.07 -39.50
C MET A 682 -6.81 -10.78 -39.04
N LYS A 683 -7.80 -11.43 -39.65
CA LYS A 683 -9.24 -11.30 -39.36
C LYS A 683 -9.75 -9.87 -39.49
N SER A 684 -9.42 -9.16 -40.55
CA SER A 684 -9.98 -7.85 -40.88
C SER A 684 -11.52 -7.84 -40.77
N ASN A 685 -12.12 -6.78 -40.23
CA ASN A 685 -13.58 -6.58 -40.27
C ASN A 685 -14.07 -6.16 -41.67
N ASP A 686 -13.17 -5.65 -42.51
CA ASP A 686 -13.51 -5.11 -43.83
C ASP A 686 -13.62 -6.22 -44.88
N GLU A 687 -14.52 -7.18 -44.63
CA GLU A 687 -14.76 -8.35 -45.50
C GLU A 687 -15.22 -7.94 -46.91
N TRP A 688 -15.92 -6.80 -47.01
CA TRP A 688 -16.35 -6.17 -48.26
C TRP A 688 -15.19 -5.81 -49.22
N LEU A 689 -13.96 -5.64 -48.70
CA LEU A 689 -12.78 -5.29 -49.50
C LEU A 689 -12.16 -6.49 -50.24
N TYR A 690 -12.49 -7.74 -49.88
CA TYR A 690 -11.87 -8.90 -50.53
C TYR A 690 -12.26 -9.02 -52.02
N HIS A 691 -13.50 -8.67 -52.39
CA HIS A 691 -14.00 -8.76 -53.77
C HIS A 691 -13.42 -7.73 -54.74
N VAL A 692 -12.86 -6.63 -54.23
CA VAL A 692 -12.34 -5.49 -55.03
C VAL A 692 -11.36 -5.93 -56.12
N GLY A 693 -10.49 -6.89 -55.80
CA GLY A 693 -9.48 -7.41 -56.74
C GLY A 693 -10.10 -8.14 -57.92
N ASP A 694 -11.11 -8.97 -57.66
CA ASP A 694 -11.87 -9.67 -58.70
C ASP A 694 -12.68 -8.67 -59.51
N ASP A 695 -13.42 -7.77 -58.87
CA ASP A 695 -14.27 -6.77 -59.52
C ASP A 695 -13.49 -5.86 -60.48
N LEU A 696 -12.38 -5.26 -60.01
CA LEU A 696 -11.52 -4.43 -60.84
C LEU A 696 -10.83 -5.23 -61.95
N SER A 697 -10.43 -6.48 -61.67
CA SER A 697 -9.85 -7.36 -62.70
C SER A 697 -10.88 -7.78 -63.75
N ASN A 698 -12.14 -7.99 -63.35
CA ASN A 698 -13.25 -8.32 -64.24
C ASN A 698 -13.53 -7.15 -65.21
N ILE A 699 -13.42 -5.89 -64.77
CA ILE A 699 -13.54 -4.72 -65.64
C ILE A 699 -12.31 -4.57 -66.55
N ILE A 700 -11.10 -4.55 -65.98
CA ILE A 700 -9.84 -4.33 -66.71
C ILE A 700 -9.55 -5.45 -67.74
N GLY A 701 -10.11 -6.65 -67.53
CA GLY A 701 -9.96 -7.78 -68.43
C GLY A 701 -10.70 -7.64 -69.77
N GLN A 702 -11.72 -6.77 -69.87
CA GLN A 702 -12.62 -6.75 -71.03
C GLN A 702 -12.15 -5.90 -72.21
N LYS A 703 -12.82 -6.12 -73.36
CA LYS A 703 -12.63 -5.38 -74.62
C LYS A 703 -13.89 -4.67 -75.11
N ASN A 704 -15.06 -5.26 -74.88
CA ASN A 704 -16.31 -4.75 -75.43
C ASN A 704 -17.06 -3.92 -74.37
N THR A 705 -17.68 -2.83 -74.81
CA THR A 705 -18.44 -1.92 -73.93
C THR A 705 -19.59 -2.61 -73.19
N THR A 706 -20.19 -3.66 -73.78
CA THR A 706 -21.24 -4.47 -73.14
C THR A 706 -20.71 -5.25 -71.94
N ASP A 707 -19.57 -5.94 -72.10
CA ASP A 707 -18.98 -6.77 -71.04
C ASP A 707 -18.45 -5.91 -69.89
N ILE A 708 -17.89 -4.73 -70.22
CA ILE A 708 -17.53 -3.70 -69.23
C ILE A 708 -18.76 -3.25 -68.43
N LYS A 709 -19.89 -2.95 -69.09
CA LYS A 709 -21.13 -2.56 -68.41
C LYS A 709 -21.67 -3.65 -67.49
N ASN A 710 -21.60 -4.92 -67.90
CA ASN A 710 -22.02 -6.05 -67.07
C ASN A 710 -21.21 -6.16 -65.77
N HIS A 711 -19.91 -5.81 -65.79
CA HIS A 711 -19.06 -5.82 -64.60
C HIS A 711 -19.07 -4.51 -63.79
N LEU A 712 -19.67 -3.42 -64.29
CA LEU A 712 -19.88 -2.20 -63.50
C LEU A 712 -20.99 -2.37 -62.44
N GLN A 713 -21.98 -3.24 -62.67
CA GLN A 713 -23.08 -3.43 -61.73
C GLN A 713 -22.61 -4.01 -60.36
N PRO A 714 -21.80 -5.08 -60.29
CA PRO A 714 -21.23 -5.54 -59.03
C PRO A 714 -20.44 -4.47 -58.28
N VAL A 715 -19.58 -3.70 -58.98
CA VAL A 715 -18.81 -2.59 -58.38
C VAL A 715 -19.71 -1.57 -57.70
N VAL A 716 -20.80 -1.13 -58.34
CA VAL A 716 -21.73 -0.15 -57.77
C VAL A 716 -22.58 -0.75 -56.63
N GLN A 717 -22.79 -2.08 -56.61
CA GLN A 717 -23.49 -2.77 -55.53
C GLN A 717 -22.62 -3.01 -54.30
N HIS A 718 -21.34 -3.36 -54.48
CA HIS A 718 -20.38 -3.55 -53.39
C HIS A 718 -19.84 -2.21 -52.85
N TYR A 719 -19.65 -1.22 -53.72
CA TYR A 719 -18.99 0.06 -53.42
C TYR A 719 -19.88 1.25 -53.87
N PRO A 720 -20.97 1.56 -53.15
CA PRO A 720 -21.94 2.59 -53.54
C PRO A 720 -21.38 4.03 -53.45
N ASP A 721 -20.19 4.21 -52.89
CA ASP A 721 -19.41 5.45 -52.89
C ASP A 721 -18.54 5.62 -54.15
N PHE A 722 -18.39 4.56 -54.98
CA PHE A 722 -17.68 4.60 -56.24
C PHE A 722 -18.41 5.50 -57.27
N ARG A 723 -17.76 6.57 -57.70
CA ARG A 723 -18.34 7.60 -58.58
C ARG A 723 -17.63 7.66 -59.92
N MET A 724 -18.38 8.02 -60.96
CA MET A 724 -17.76 8.57 -62.16
C MET A 724 -17.04 9.87 -61.79
N GLN A 725 -15.77 9.98 -62.19
CA GLN A 725 -15.09 11.26 -62.23
C GLN A 725 -15.75 12.12 -63.32
N ALA A 726 -16.12 13.35 -62.98
CA ALA A 726 -16.52 14.33 -63.98
C ALA A 726 -15.25 14.90 -64.63
N ASP A 727 -15.25 14.98 -65.97
CA ASP A 727 -14.21 15.60 -66.79
C ASP A 727 -14.26 17.14 -66.71
#